data_AF-A0AAV7BC32-F1
#
_entry.id   AF-A0AAV7BC32-F1
#
_cell.length_a   1.000
_cell.length_b   1.000
_cell.length_c   1.000
_cell.angle_alpha   90.00
_cell.angle_beta   90.00
_cell.angle_gamma   90.00
#
_symmetry.space_group_name_H-M   'P 1'
#
loop_
_entity.id
_entity.type
_entity.pdbx_description
1 polymer ?
#
loop_
_entity_poly.entity_id
_entity_poly.type
_entity_poly.pdbx_seq_one_letter_code
_entity_poly.pdbx_strand_id
1 'polypeptide(L)'
;MKSTVNIFLTGAVQFKGKSYKKGDTLTTNMEPFQSLQIQSEDDLSGTKVNSQHPVAVLSGHSCAPSNEGCSHVFEQLQPVTSWGTSYLVPGMSFQSKSDQVFALASKAATFEYQSGGKKMKTNVEAGQLMKFNVSVSSPLSIHSTERIQVLLFGTGGKYKGKPFGSFFTKIPDVNSFNLRYNLIGQDNFDNNLGIIIAKSSIAPEIQYNGKVLDITNWNMFPESDYSWAEYSYGAGSSSNKMKHPTSPFGLLSIGYSKDMAYGTVAPSIQGQGVPITPVPEIKGPNVQIAPVPETKGSGFGIEGQQEGKPGHFEFKFGVSKGNEGKAVQQQMGAGSGSGTEGQQIGKPGQFEFSWKPATFQYKFDVSKGNEGTAGQPQTGAGSQPGSSSWQSGGFNFQFGGNGQQDMTGGRKVTTQGKYFIVGFLENTFSDDSPRREILVTGITPSTTVTVTMNKSTFNKTIKVGKGETVTFDLPKPSEVKGSGVCPCTTIIKSDADITVMARNFKKTSGDVSLIYPVDQWGTEYYIITPSKGPSAAIAEGPSNHYPEFAVVTYEFETTVNISLTGSVQFKGKNYKKGDTLTTNMEPFQSLQIQSIEDLSETRVNSQHPVAVLSGHSCAPSNEGCSHVFEQLQPVTSWGTSYFVPGMSFQSKSDQVFALASKSACFEYQSGGNKMKTKVGAGQLMKFNVSVSSPLSIHSTERIQVLLFGTGGKYKNKPFGPFMTKVPDVNSFNLQYNLIGQDNVDNNLGIIIAKSSIAPEIQYNGKVLNNTHWNVFPQSEYSWAEYNCGGGSSSNKMKHPTTPFGVLSIGYSKDMAYGTLAPDIQGPKVQISPVPETKGSQSGSSSWQTGGFKFQFGGNGLHHMTGPNVQISPVPETKDKE
;
A
#
# COMPACT_ATOMS: atom_id res chain seq x y z
N MET A 1 3.68 7.30 15.13
CA MET A 1 3.85 6.18 16.10
C MET A 1 5.26 5.64 15.98
N LYS A 2 5.80 5.03 17.05
CA LYS A 2 7.08 4.32 17.02
C LYS A 2 7.03 3.18 16.00
N SER A 3 8.01 3.08 15.11
CA SER A 3 8.11 2.04 14.07
C SER A 3 9.23 1.07 14.41
N THR A 4 8.92 -0.22 14.50
CA THR A 4 9.98 -1.24 14.55
C THR A 4 10.55 -1.41 13.14
N VAL A 5 11.87 -1.29 13.02
CA VAL A 5 12.62 -1.42 11.78
C VAL A 5 13.61 -2.58 11.92
N ASN A 6 13.46 -3.56 11.04
CA ASN A 6 14.31 -4.73 10.90
C ASN A 6 15.21 -4.55 9.67
N ILE A 7 16.53 -4.60 9.88
CA ILE A 7 17.54 -4.36 8.85
C ILE A 7 18.35 -5.65 8.72
N PHE A 8 18.18 -6.35 7.60
CA PHE A 8 18.85 -7.62 7.31
C PHE A 8 20.15 -7.32 6.59
N LEU A 9 21.26 -7.39 7.33
CA LEU A 9 22.55 -6.84 6.92
C LEU A 9 23.30 -7.75 5.93
N THR A 10 23.83 -7.16 4.87
CA THR A 10 24.72 -7.86 3.92
C THR A 10 26.22 -7.65 4.19
N GLY A 11 26.55 -6.76 5.14
CA GLY A 11 27.91 -6.47 5.62
C GLY A 11 27.95 -6.26 7.14
N ALA A 12 29.14 -6.26 7.72
CA ALA A 12 29.34 -6.03 9.15
C ALA A 12 29.10 -4.56 9.53
N VAL A 13 28.38 -4.32 10.63
CA VAL A 13 27.99 -2.98 11.09
C VAL A 13 28.25 -2.81 12.58
N GLN A 14 28.75 -1.65 12.97
CA GLN A 14 28.74 -1.19 14.36
C GLN A 14 27.55 -0.26 14.59
N PHE A 15 26.66 -0.59 15.52
CA PHE A 15 25.52 0.26 15.85
C PHE A 15 25.28 0.31 17.35
N LYS A 16 25.27 1.52 17.92
CA LYS A 16 25.08 1.78 19.36
C LYS A 16 26.01 0.94 20.26
N GLY A 17 27.27 0.81 19.87
CA GLY A 17 28.28 0.04 20.62
C GLY A 17 28.17 -1.48 20.50
N LYS A 18 27.27 -1.99 19.65
CA LYS A 18 27.14 -3.42 19.34
C LYS A 18 27.61 -3.72 17.92
N SER A 19 28.45 -4.76 17.81
CA SER A 19 28.87 -5.35 16.54
C SER A 19 27.78 -6.27 15.99
N TYR A 20 27.46 -6.11 14.71
CA TYR A 20 26.62 -6.99 13.91
C TYR A 20 27.45 -7.53 12.76
N LYS A 21 27.38 -8.84 12.51
CA LYS A 21 28.07 -9.52 11.41
C LYS A 21 27.18 -9.54 10.16
N LYS A 22 27.79 -9.82 9.00
CA LYS A 22 27.04 -10.12 7.78
C LYS A 22 26.04 -11.25 8.03
N GLY A 23 24.80 -11.06 7.57
CA GLY A 23 23.69 -11.98 7.79
C GLY A 23 22.88 -11.70 9.08
N ASP A 24 23.40 -10.86 9.98
CA ASP A 24 22.65 -10.49 11.18
C ASP A 24 21.44 -9.60 10.84
N THR A 25 20.45 -9.63 11.72
CA THR A 25 19.33 -8.69 11.68
C THR A 25 19.49 -7.64 12.78
N LEU A 26 19.67 -6.39 12.38
CA LEU A 26 19.62 -5.24 13.28
C LEU A 26 18.16 -4.82 13.42
N THR A 27 17.61 -5.01 14.63
CA THR A 27 16.26 -4.57 14.98
C THR A 27 16.35 -3.32 15.84
N THR A 28 15.62 -2.27 15.47
CA THR A 28 15.56 -1.04 16.26
C THR A 28 14.19 -0.40 16.16
N ASN A 29 13.84 0.39 17.17
CA ASN A 29 12.59 1.12 17.18
C ASN A 29 12.86 2.60 16.96
N MET A 30 12.20 3.17 15.96
CA MET A 30 12.31 4.58 15.60
C MET A 30 11.08 5.34 16.05
N GLU A 31 11.25 6.43 16.79
CA GLU A 31 10.17 7.37 17.08
C GLU A 31 9.78 8.17 15.81
N PRO A 32 8.58 8.77 15.76
CA PRO A 32 8.21 9.66 14.65
C PRO A 32 9.26 10.76 14.45
N PHE A 33 9.60 11.01 13.18
CA PHE A 33 10.61 12.00 12.78
C PHE A 33 12.04 11.72 13.25
N GLN A 34 12.29 10.57 13.88
CA GLN A 34 13.64 10.13 14.20
C GLN A 34 14.36 9.67 12.92
N SER A 35 15.62 10.04 12.78
CA SER A 35 16.54 9.45 11.81
C SER A 35 17.50 8.50 12.53
N LEU A 36 17.93 7.46 11.82
CA LEU A 36 19.08 6.67 12.20
C LEU A 36 20.01 6.57 11.00
N GLN A 37 21.30 6.52 11.27
CA GLN A 37 22.32 6.30 10.26
C GLN A 37 23.08 5.02 10.60
N ILE A 38 23.34 4.22 9.57
CA ILE A 38 24.18 3.03 9.63
C ILE A 38 25.35 3.26 8.68
N GLN A 39 26.56 3.04 9.19
CA GLN A 39 27.80 3.12 8.44
C GLN A 39 28.55 1.80 8.58
N SER A 40 29.33 1.47 7.56
CA SER A 40 30.01 0.19 7.41
C SER A 40 31.24 0.39 6.53
N GLU A 41 32.30 -0.37 6.81
CA GLU A 41 33.43 -0.54 5.89
C GLU A 41 33.12 -1.61 4.81
N ASP A 42 32.19 -2.52 5.10
CA ASP A 42 31.68 -3.51 4.15
C ASP A 42 30.62 -2.93 3.20
N ASP A 43 30.50 -3.52 2.00
CA ASP A 43 29.42 -3.23 1.05
C ASP A 43 28.05 -3.65 1.61
N LEU A 44 27.17 -2.66 1.84
CA LEU A 44 25.81 -2.85 2.35
C LEU A 44 24.76 -3.09 1.25
N SER A 45 25.17 -3.17 -0.02
CA SER A 45 24.25 -3.44 -1.12
C SER A 45 23.49 -4.75 -0.90
N GLY A 46 22.19 -4.73 -1.21
CA GLY A 46 21.29 -5.87 -0.95
C GLY A 46 20.76 -5.96 0.48
N THR A 47 21.18 -5.06 1.39
CA THR A 47 20.58 -4.97 2.74
C THR A 47 19.10 -4.68 2.63
N LYS A 48 18.28 -5.56 3.22
CA LYS A 48 16.82 -5.42 3.22
C LYS A 48 16.39 -4.64 4.45
N VAL A 49 15.54 -3.64 4.26
CA VAL A 49 14.89 -2.90 5.35
C VAL A 49 13.41 -3.26 5.35
N ASN A 50 12.92 -3.82 6.45
CA ASN A 50 11.51 -4.06 6.68
C ASN A 50 11.05 -3.20 7.87
N SER A 51 9.92 -2.54 7.76
CA SER A 51 9.42 -1.62 8.79
C SER A 51 7.92 -1.76 8.96
N GLN A 52 7.45 -1.56 10.19
CA GLN A 52 6.02 -1.65 10.51
C GLN A 52 5.21 -0.47 9.97
N HIS A 53 5.84 0.69 9.84
CA HIS A 53 5.27 1.93 9.31
C HIS A 53 6.18 2.50 8.24
N PRO A 54 5.65 3.32 7.31
CA PRO A 54 6.46 3.92 6.25
C PRO A 54 7.70 4.62 6.81
N VAL A 55 8.86 4.27 6.27
CA VAL A 55 10.15 4.93 6.54
C VAL A 55 10.75 5.39 5.22
N ALA A 56 11.43 6.55 5.25
CA ALA A 56 12.30 6.95 4.17
C ALA A 56 13.65 6.24 4.34
N VAL A 57 14.10 5.53 3.31
CA VAL A 57 15.42 4.89 3.30
C VAL A 57 16.30 5.66 2.33
N LEU A 58 17.41 6.19 2.84
CA LEU A 58 18.44 6.81 2.04
C LEU A 58 19.63 5.86 1.98
N SER A 59 20.18 5.69 0.77
CA SER A 59 21.42 4.95 0.55
C SER A 59 22.45 5.89 -0.04
N GLY A 60 23.71 5.70 0.33
CA GLY A 60 24.78 6.59 -0.09
C GLY A 60 26.13 6.15 0.42
N HIS A 61 27.13 7.00 0.20
CA HIS A 61 28.48 6.77 0.62
C HIS A 61 29.11 8.11 1.03
N SER A 62 29.81 8.13 2.18
CA SER A 62 30.40 9.35 2.74
C SER A 62 31.51 9.95 1.86
N CYS A 63 32.25 9.09 1.16
CA CYS A 63 33.32 9.44 0.22
C CYS A 63 33.38 8.38 -0.91
N ALA A 64 32.42 8.40 -1.85
CA ALA A 64 32.34 7.43 -2.93
C ALA A 64 33.55 7.57 -3.88
N PRO A 65 34.35 6.51 -4.11
CA PRO A 65 35.48 6.59 -5.04
C PRO A 65 35.04 7.01 -6.44
N SER A 66 35.70 8.03 -6.99
CA SER A 66 35.39 8.65 -8.26
C SER A 66 36.62 8.75 -9.15
N ASN A 67 36.46 9.24 -10.37
CA ASN A 67 37.57 9.38 -11.32
C ASN A 67 38.61 10.44 -10.92
N GLU A 68 38.26 11.39 -10.05
CA GLU A 68 39.09 12.53 -9.66
C GLU A 68 39.22 12.66 -8.13
N GLY A 69 38.84 11.63 -7.37
CA GLY A 69 38.91 11.62 -5.91
C GLY A 69 37.76 10.84 -5.28
N CYS A 70 37.02 11.48 -4.38
CA CYS A 70 35.77 10.94 -3.88
C CYS A 70 34.76 12.07 -3.60
N SER A 71 33.47 11.72 -3.57
CA SER A 71 32.42 12.67 -3.21
C SER A 71 31.39 12.03 -2.29
N HIS A 72 30.78 12.85 -1.42
CA HIS A 72 29.59 12.43 -0.70
C HIS A 72 28.43 12.30 -1.70
N VAL A 73 27.76 11.15 -1.71
CA VAL A 73 26.59 10.92 -2.55
C VAL A 73 25.52 10.17 -1.78
N PHE A 74 24.26 10.44 -2.10
CA PHE A 74 23.12 9.71 -1.52
C PHE A 74 21.91 9.80 -2.44
N GLU A 75 20.96 8.88 -2.26
CA GLU A 75 19.67 8.86 -2.93
C GLU A 75 18.61 8.30 -1.98
N GLN A 76 17.40 8.85 -2.04
CA GLN A 76 16.24 8.27 -1.38
C GLN A 76 15.68 7.11 -2.23
N LEU A 77 15.79 5.91 -1.68
CA LEU A 77 15.33 4.69 -2.34
C LEU A 77 13.80 4.64 -2.41
N GLN A 78 13.30 4.04 -3.48
CA GLN A 78 11.88 3.66 -3.59
C GLN A 78 11.62 2.32 -2.89
N PRO A 79 10.46 2.12 -2.26
CA PRO A 79 10.10 0.82 -1.70
C PRO A 79 9.99 -0.24 -2.81
N VAL A 80 10.23 -1.51 -2.47
CA VAL A 80 10.21 -2.64 -3.41
C VAL A 80 8.91 -2.73 -4.22
N THR A 81 7.79 -2.30 -3.64
CA THR A 81 6.48 -2.26 -4.31
C THR A 81 6.41 -1.29 -5.49
N SER A 82 7.29 -0.28 -5.53
CA SER A 82 7.34 0.74 -6.58
C SER A 82 8.39 0.47 -7.66
N TRP A 83 9.11 -0.64 -7.56
CA TRP A 83 10.12 -1.05 -8.53
C TRP A 83 9.48 -1.51 -9.85
N GLY A 84 10.12 -1.22 -10.98
CA GLY A 84 9.71 -1.64 -12.32
C GLY A 84 10.53 -2.80 -12.89
N THR A 85 10.35 -3.08 -14.17
CA THR A 85 10.93 -4.25 -14.86
C THR A 85 11.73 -3.88 -16.11
N SER A 86 11.64 -2.63 -16.59
CA SER A 86 12.27 -2.19 -17.84
C SER A 86 12.96 -0.85 -17.63
N TYR A 87 14.27 -0.80 -17.85
CA TYR A 87 15.11 0.37 -17.60
C TYR A 87 15.99 0.68 -18.80
N LEU A 88 16.14 1.99 -19.06
CA LEU A 88 17.04 2.53 -20.07
C LEU A 88 17.99 3.50 -19.37
N VAL A 89 19.29 3.21 -19.43
CA VAL A 89 20.33 4.03 -18.79
C VAL A 89 21.21 4.65 -19.87
N PRO A 90 21.08 5.97 -20.11
CA PRO A 90 21.84 6.67 -21.13
C PRO A 90 23.31 6.84 -20.73
N GLY A 91 24.18 6.91 -21.73
CA GLY A 91 25.56 7.35 -21.55
C GLY A 91 25.69 8.86 -21.69
N MET A 92 26.57 9.46 -20.88
CA MET A 92 26.72 10.92 -20.78
C MET A 92 27.92 11.43 -21.58
N SER A 93 27.71 12.44 -22.41
CA SER A 93 28.72 13.03 -23.31
C SER A 93 29.86 13.71 -22.58
N PHE A 94 29.61 14.19 -21.36
CA PHE A 94 30.61 14.82 -20.52
C PHE A 94 31.44 13.83 -19.70
N GLN A 95 31.08 12.54 -19.71
CA GLN A 95 31.83 11.46 -19.07
C GLN A 95 32.83 10.85 -20.06
N SER A 96 34.13 11.03 -19.80
CA SER A 96 35.22 10.54 -20.66
C SER A 96 35.61 9.08 -20.42
N LYS A 97 35.21 8.49 -19.29
CA LYS A 97 35.42 7.07 -18.98
C LYS A 97 34.09 6.31 -19.03
N SER A 98 33.49 6.04 -17.88
CA SER A 98 32.19 5.39 -17.75
C SER A 98 31.56 5.71 -16.41
N ASP A 99 30.24 5.80 -16.38
CA ASP A 99 29.47 5.84 -15.14
C ASP A 99 29.11 4.41 -14.70
N GLN A 100 28.77 4.25 -13.42
CA GLN A 100 28.43 2.93 -12.86
C GLN A 100 26.92 2.81 -12.64
N VAL A 101 26.38 1.65 -12.96
CA VAL A 101 24.97 1.32 -12.76
C VAL A 101 24.85 0.13 -11.83
N PHE A 102 23.91 0.23 -10.89
CA PHE A 102 23.61 -0.79 -9.90
C PHE A 102 22.19 -1.30 -10.13
N ALA A 103 22.04 -2.57 -10.50
CA ALA A 103 20.74 -3.22 -10.64
C ALA A 103 20.55 -4.25 -9.53
N LEU A 104 19.47 -4.13 -8.77
CA LEU A 104 19.19 -4.95 -7.59
C LEU A 104 17.84 -5.64 -7.71
N ALA A 105 17.81 -6.96 -7.52
CA ALA A 105 16.58 -7.75 -7.51
C ALA A 105 16.09 -7.99 -6.08
N SER A 106 14.77 -7.89 -5.87
CA SER A 106 14.15 -8.21 -4.56
C SER A 106 13.77 -9.68 -4.41
N LYS A 107 13.74 -10.40 -5.53
CA LYS A 107 13.42 -11.83 -5.68
C LYS A 107 14.36 -12.43 -6.73
N ALA A 108 14.41 -13.75 -6.82
CA ALA A 108 15.08 -14.41 -7.93
C ALA A 108 14.47 -13.95 -9.27
N ALA A 109 15.32 -13.54 -10.20
CA ALA A 109 14.92 -12.89 -11.44
C ALA A 109 15.89 -13.24 -12.56
N THR A 110 15.42 -13.13 -13.81
CA THR A 110 16.30 -13.16 -14.97
C THR A 110 16.43 -11.75 -15.53
N PHE A 111 17.68 -11.29 -15.71
CA PHE A 111 18.00 -10.01 -16.32
C PHE A 111 18.38 -10.28 -17.77
N GLU A 112 17.63 -9.69 -18.69
CA GLU A 112 17.94 -9.61 -20.10
C GLU A 112 18.40 -8.18 -20.38
N TYR A 113 19.68 -8.00 -20.67
CA TYR A 113 20.26 -6.67 -20.80
C TYR A 113 21.16 -6.55 -22.02
N GLN A 114 21.25 -5.33 -22.52
CA GLN A 114 22.14 -4.98 -23.61
C GLN A 114 23.04 -3.85 -23.16
N SER A 115 24.35 -4.08 -23.24
CA SER A 115 25.37 -3.10 -22.89
C SER A 115 26.28 -2.93 -24.10
N GLY A 116 26.14 -1.81 -24.81
CA GLY A 116 26.71 -1.66 -26.15
C GLY A 116 26.10 -2.66 -27.15
N GLY A 117 26.90 -3.17 -28.09
CA GLY A 117 26.43 -4.08 -29.14
C GLY A 117 26.16 -5.53 -28.70
N LYS A 118 26.23 -5.85 -27.40
CA LYS A 118 26.11 -7.23 -26.89
C LYS A 118 24.87 -7.41 -26.02
N LYS A 119 24.05 -8.40 -26.37
CA LYS A 119 22.93 -8.88 -25.56
C LYS A 119 23.38 -10.01 -24.65
N MET A 120 22.95 -9.94 -23.40
CA MET A 120 23.28 -10.91 -22.36
C MET A 120 22.03 -11.28 -21.58
N LYS A 121 22.04 -12.49 -21.01
CA LYS A 121 21.00 -12.98 -20.12
C LYS A 121 21.65 -13.58 -18.89
N THR A 122 21.17 -13.23 -17.70
CA THR A 122 21.77 -13.68 -16.44
C THR A 122 20.68 -13.91 -15.40
N ASN A 123 20.74 -15.04 -14.70
CA ASN A 123 19.88 -15.29 -13.54
C ASN A 123 20.50 -14.64 -12.30
N VAL A 124 19.67 -14.00 -11.50
CA VAL A 124 20.05 -13.18 -10.35
C VAL A 124 19.20 -13.60 -9.17
N GLU A 125 19.82 -13.86 -8.03
CA GLU A 125 19.15 -14.25 -6.80
C GLU A 125 18.53 -13.05 -6.07
N ALA A 126 17.63 -13.32 -5.13
CA ALA A 126 17.04 -12.27 -4.29
C ALA A 126 18.13 -11.53 -3.48
N GLY A 127 18.13 -10.20 -3.55
CA GLY A 127 19.13 -9.35 -2.89
C GLY A 127 20.47 -9.28 -3.61
N GLN A 128 20.66 -9.98 -4.74
CA GLN A 128 21.90 -9.94 -5.50
C GLN A 128 21.97 -8.66 -6.35
N LEU A 129 23.12 -7.98 -6.24
CA LEU A 129 23.45 -6.78 -6.99
C LEU A 129 24.24 -7.13 -8.26
N MET A 130 23.85 -6.58 -9.40
CA MET A 130 24.66 -6.52 -10.60
C MET A 130 25.19 -5.10 -10.84
N LYS A 131 26.47 -5.01 -11.24
CA LYS A 131 27.15 -3.76 -11.57
C LYS A 131 27.40 -3.71 -13.08
N PHE A 132 27.15 -2.55 -13.69
CA PHE A 132 27.43 -2.29 -15.11
C PHE A 132 28.18 -0.99 -15.26
N ASN A 133 28.92 -0.84 -16.36
CA ASN A 133 29.54 0.41 -16.77
C ASN A 133 28.80 0.95 -17.99
N VAL A 134 28.45 2.24 -17.98
CA VAL A 134 27.75 2.91 -19.08
C VAL A 134 28.58 4.07 -19.63
N SER A 135 28.55 4.23 -20.95
CA SER A 135 29.17 5.34 -21.68
C SER A 135 28.32 5.66 -22.91
N VAL A 136 28.59 6.78 -23.59
CA VAL A 136 27.82 7.15 -24.80
C VAL A 136 27.84 6.04 -25.86
N SER A 137 28.98 5.38 -26.05
CA SER A 137 29.14 4.26 -27.00
C SER A 137 28.58 2.93 -26.48
N SER A 138 28.19 2.85 -25.22
CA SER A 138 27.66 1.62 -24.60
C SER A 138 26.58 1.97 -23.59
N PRO A 139 25.41 2.45 -24.07
CA PRO A 139 24.25 2.61 -23.21
C PRO A 139 23.76 1.25 -22.72
N LEU A 140 22.98 1.26 -21.65
CA LEU A 140 22.44 0.04 -21.04
C LEU A 140 20.93 0.01 -21.15
N SER A 141 20.38 -1.09 -21.67
CA SER A 141 18.98 -1.45 -21.51
C SER A 141 18.87 -2.70 -20.65
N ILE A 142 17.91 -2.74 -19.74
CA ILE A 142 17.65 -3.90 -18.88
C ILE A 142 16.15 -4.18 -18.92
N HIS A 143 15.81 -5.42 -19.24
CA HIS A 143 14.49 -6.00 -18.98
C HIS A 143 14.65 -7.11 -17.93
N SER A 144 13.72 -7.20 -16.99
CA SER A 144 13.73 -8.23 -15.96
C SER A 144 12.38 -8.92 -15.82
N THR A 145 12.43 -10.22 -15.52
CA THR A 145 11.22 -11.02 -15.24
C THR A 145 10.52 -10.63 -13.95
N GLU A 146 11.23 -9.96 -13.02
CA GLU A 146 10.70 -9.51 -11.73
C GLU A 146 11.04 -8.03 -11.51
N ARG A 147 10.42 -7.41 -10.50
CA ARG A 147 10.64 -6.00 -10.18
C ARG A 147 12.03 -5.77 -9.59
N ILE A 148 12.78 -4.85 -10.17
CA ILE A 148 14.15 -4.49 -9.79
C ILE A 148 14.28 -2.99 -9.56
N GLN A 149 15.31 -2.56 -8.83
CA GLN A 149 15.73 -1.17 -8.78
C GLN A 149 17.00 -0.97 -9.60
N VAL A 150 17.09 0.17 -10.28
CA VAL A 150 18.28 0.60 -11.00
C VAL A 150 18.72 1.97 -10.50
N LEU A 151 19.99 2.08 -10.08
CA LEU A 151 20.63 3.32 -9.62
C LEU A 151 21.82 3.63 -10.52
N LEU A 152 22.04 4.92 -10.79
CA LEU A 152 23.16 5.46 -11.54
C LEU A 152 24.07 6.24 -10.59
N PHE A 153 25.35 5.87 -10.58
CA PHE A 153 26.42 6.63 -9.97
C PHE A 153 27.25 7.29 -11.06
N GLY A 154 27.10 8.60 -11.18
CA GLY A 154 27.94 9.44 -12.02
C GLY A 154 29.32 9.52 -11.40
N THR A 155 30.34 8.96 -12.05
CA THR A 155 31.66 8.71 -11.44
C THR A 155 32.55 9.93 -11.38
N GLY A 156 32.02 11.13 -11.66
CA GLY A 156 32.81 12.36 -11.81
C GLY A 156 33.83 12.24 -12.95
N GLY A 157 34.68 13.25 -13.10
CA GLY A 157 35.73 13.20 -14.12
C GLY A 157 36.19 14.57 -14.56
N LYS A 158 36.77 14.63 -15.77
CA LYS A 158 37.13 15.88 -16.44
C LYS A 158 36.32 16.03 -17.73
N TYR A 159 35.68 17.19 -17.87
CA TYR A 159 35.03 17.61 -19.10
C TYR A 159 35.70 18.88 -19.64
N LYS A 160 36.22 18.82 -20.87
CA LYS A 160 36.99 19.93 -21.50
C LYS A 160 38.09 20.49 -20.58
N GLY A 161 38.79 19.60 -19.87
CA GLY A 161 39.87 19.95 -18.94
C GLY A 161 39.41 20.44 -17.56
N LYS A 162 38.11 20.65 -17.32
CA LYS A 162 37.57 21.05 -16.02
C LYS A 162 37.09 19.83 -15.23
N PRO A 163 37.50 19.65 -13.97
CA PRO A 163 37.00 18.56 -13.13
C PRO A 163 35.52 18.78 -12.77
N PHE A 164 34.76 17.71 -12.62
CA PHE A 164 33.40 17.72 -12.06
C PHE A 164 33.20 16.58 -11.07
N GLY A 165 32.31 16.81 -10.10
CA GLY A 165 32.06 15.89 -8.99
C GLY A 165 31.22 14.67 -9.38
N SER A 166 31.00 13.78 -8.42
CA SER A 166 30.10 12.63 -8.58
C SER A 166 28.67 12.93 -8.16
N PHE A 167 27.71 12.15 -8.66
CA PHE A 167 26.33 12.18 -8.20
C PHE A 167 25.76 10.76 -8.11
N PHE A 168 24.67 10.58 -7.36
CA PHE A 168 23.96 9.31 -7.25
C PHE A 168 22.47 9.55 -7.39
N THR A 169 21.84 8.86 -8.34
CA THR A 169 20.41 9.02 -8.62
C THR A 169 19.79 7.68 -8.98
N LYS A 170 18.50 7.51 -8.69
CA LYS A 170 17.72 6.42 -9.28
C LYS A 170 17.44 6.64 -10.76
N ILE A 171 17.27 5.56 -11.50
CA ILE A 171 16.77 5.57 -12.88
C ILE A 171 15.28 5.17 -12.86
N PRO A 172 14.39 5.93 -13.50
CA PRO A 172 12.98 5.58 -13.58
C PRO A 172 12.75 4.39 -14.52
N ASP A 173 11.76 3.56 -14.18
CA ASP A 173 11.27 2.51 -15.07
C ASP A 173 10.60 3.13 -16.31
N VAL A 174 10.72 2.48 -17.46
CA VAL A 174 10.12 2.97 -18.73
C VAL A 174 8.61 3.15 -18.61
N ASN A 175 7.91 2.30 -17.85
CA ASN A 175 6.46 2.43 -17.65
C ASN A 175 6.09 3.53 -16.64
N SER A 176 7.08 4.12 -15.96
CA SER A 176 6.90 5.28 -15.06
C SER A 176 7.14 6.63 -15.74
N PHE A 177 7.50 6.63 -17.03
CA PHE A 177 7.67 7.84 -17.82
C PHE A 177 6.38 8.68 -17.87
N ASN A 178 6.53 9.99 -17.99
CA ASN A 178 5.46 10.97 -17.88
C ASN A 178 5.44 11.93 -19.07
N LEU A 179 4.34 12.69 -19.21
CA LEU A 179 4.15 13.67 -20.28
C LEU A 179 4.78 15.02 -19.97
N ARG A 180 4.99 15.35 -18.69
CA ARG A 180 5.38 16.70 -18.24
C ARG A 180 6.31 16.63 -17.04
N TYR A 181 7.31 17.50 -17.02
CA TYR A 181 8.32 17.57 -15.97
C TYR A 181 8.76 19.00 -15.67
N ASN A 182 9.07 19.26 -14.41
CA ASN A 182 9.79 20.45 -13.98
C ASN A 182 11.29 20.11 -14.03
N LEU A 183 12.09 20.90 -14.75
CA LEU A 183 13.55 20.88 -14.60
C LEU A 183 13.94 22.04 -13.69
N ILE A 184 14.60 21.70 -12.59
CA ILE A 184 15.06 22.66 -11.60
C ILE A 184 16.57 22.76 -11.72
N GLY A 185 17.05 23.88 -12.25
CA GLY A 185 18.47 24.23 -12.23
C GLY A 185 18.90 24.58 -10.82
N GLN A 186 20.09 24.14 -10.45
CA GLN A 186 20.65 24.43 -9.13
C GLN A 186 21.65 25.59 -9.24
N ASP A 187 21.71 26.41 -8.20
CA ASP A 187 22.73 27.46 -8.09
C ASP A 187 24.14 26.85 -7.97
N ASN A 188 25.15 27.61 -8.41
CA ASN A 188 26.57 27.21 -8.37
C ASN A 188 26.97 26.04 -9.28
N PHE A 189 26.13 25.68 -10.26
CA PHE A 189 26.46 24.75 -11.32
C PHE A 189 26.75 25.50 -12.63
N ASP A 190 27.87 25.15 -13.29
CA ASP A 190 28.33 25.75 -14.54
C ASP A 190 27.36 25.41 -15.67
N ASN A 191 26.72 24.25 -15.58
CA ASN A 191 25.74 23.79 -16.55
C ASN A 191 24.75 22.85 -15.88
N ASN A 192 23.46 23.06 -16.18
CA ASN A 192 22.39 22.14 -15.85
C ASN A 192 21.85 21.50 -17.14
N LEU A 193 21.76 20.17 -17.15
CA LEU A 193 21.38 19.34 -18.28
C LEU A 193 20.09 18.55 -18.01
N GLY A 194 19.21 18.54 -18.99
CA GLY A 194 18.10 17.60 -19.09
C GLY A 194 18.53 16.40 -19.92
N ILE A 195 18.48 15.19 -19.34
CA ILE A 195 18.72 13.95 -20.07
C ILE A 195 17.37 13.35 -20.44
N ILE A 196 17.03 13.48 -21.72
CA ILE A 196 15.72 13.15 -22.26
C ILE A 196 15.78 11.73 -22.82
N ILE A 197 14.91 10.84 -22.39
CA ILE A 197 14.79 9.47 -22.89
C ILE A 197 13.40 9.30 -23.50
N ALA A 198 13.30 9.16 -24.81
CA ALA A 198 12.03 9.20 -25.51
C ALA A 198 11.99 8.17 -26.65
N LYS A 199 10.79 7.77 -27.08
CA LYS A 199 10.67 7.00 -28.32
C LYS A 199 11.22 7.84 -29.48
N SER A 200 12.00 7.23 -30.37
CA SER A 200 12.61 7.91 -31.51
C SER A 200 11.57 8.60 -32.40
N SER A 201 10.34 8.05 -32.48
CA SER A 201 9.23 8.63 -33.23
C SER A 201 8.65 9.92 -32.65
N ILE A 202 8.88 10.21 -31.36
CA ILE A 202 8.31 11.37 -30.65
C ILE A 202 9.36 12.43 -30.29
N ALA A 203 10.64 12.05 -30.35
CA ALA A 203 11.78 12.89 -30.01
C ALA A 203 11.72 14.31 -30.63
N PRO A 204 11.32 14.50 -31.91
CA PRO A 204 11.24 15.82 -32.53
C PRO A 204 10.11 16.73 -31.98
N GLU A 205 9.18 16.20 -31.19
CA GLU A 205 7.99 16.93 -30.71
C GLU A 205 8.10 17.41 -29.26
N ILE A 206 9.21 17.10 -28.58
CA ILE A 206 9.41 17.46 -27.17
C ILE A 206 9.55 18.98 -27.04
N GLN A 207 8.81 19.57 -26.11
CA GLN A 207 8.74 21.00 -25.88
C GLN A 207 9.43 21.39 -24.57
N TYR A 208 10.22 22.46 -24.62
CA TYR A 208 10.82 23.13 -23.48
C TYR A 208 10.29 24.56 -23.38
N ASN A 209 9.73 24.92 -22.23
CA ASN A 209 9.08 26.22 -21.98
C ASN A 209 8.10 26.64 -23.10
N GLY A 210 7.39 25.67 -23.67
CA GLY A 210 6.39 25.87 -24.72
C GLY A 210 6.93 25.91 -26.15
N LYS A 211 8.24 25.81 -26.36
CA LYS A 211 8.86 25.73 -27.69
C LYS A 211 9.37 24.32 -27.95
N VAL A 212 9.14 23.80 -29.16
CA VAL A 212 9.72 22.52 -29.58
C VAL A 212 11.25 22.63 -29.53
N LEU A 213 11.88 21.60 -28.96
CA LEU A 213 13.33 21.50 -28.88
C LEU A 213 13.90 21.14 -30.25
N ASP A 214 14.81 21.97 -30.73
CA ASP A 214 15.63 21.64 -31.89
C ASP A 214 16.89 20.89 -31.42
N ILE A 215 16.72 19.58 -31.18
CA ILE A 215 17.80 18.67 -30.83
C ILE A 215 18.14 17.83 -32.05
N THR A 216 19.31 18.05 -32.61
CA THR A 216 19.81 17.33 -33.79
C THR A 216 20.55 16.04 -33.43
N ASN A 217 21.09 15.94 -32.21
CA ASN A 217 21.95 14.84 -31.78
C ASN A 217 21.21 13.90 -30.81
N TRP A 218 20.45 12.95 -31.37
CA TRP A 218 19.85 11.85 -30.63
C TRP A 218 20.70 10.59 -30.73
N ASN A 219 20.94 9.93 -29.61
CA ASN A 219 21.62 8.64 -29.54
C ASN A 219 20.58 7.54 -29.36
N MET A 220 20.64 6.49 -30.18
CA MET A 220 19.70 5.37 -30.09
C MET A 220 20.15 4.34 -29.05
N PHE A 221 19.20 3.81 -28.27
CA PHE A 221 19.42 2.56 -27.57
C PHE A 221 19.42 1.41 -28.59
N PRO A 222 20.48 0.59 -28.68
CA PRO A 222 20.53 -0.52 -29.62
C PRO A 222 19.30 -1.43 -29.51
N GLU A 223 18.71 -1.77 -30.66
CA GLU A 223 17.54 -2.67 -30.76
C GLU A 223 16.32 -2.24 -29.92
N SER A 224 16.19 -0.95 -29.67
CA SER A 224 15.06 -0.32 -28.98
C SER A 224 14.41 0.74 -29.86
N ASP A 225 13.13 1.05 -29.62
CA ASP A 225 12.45 2.20 -30.21
C ASP A 225 12.75 3.51 -29.47
N TYR A 226 13.64 3.50 -28.46
CA TYR A 226 14.02 4.66 -27.67
C TYR A 226 15.36 5.26 -28.10
N SER A 227 15.44 6.57 -27.95
CA SER A 227 16.65 7.37 -28.06
C SER A 227 16.81 8.26 -26.83
N TRP A 228 18.01 8.77 -26.61
CA TRP A 228 18.25 9.81 -25.63
C TRP A 228 19.02 10.99 -26.21
N ALA A 229 18.81 12.16 -25.60
CA ALA A 229 19.54 13.37 -25.90
C ALA A 229 19.81 14.20 -24.64
N GLU A 230 20.80 15.08 -24.74
CA GLU A 230 21.19 16.01 -23.69
C GLU A 230 20.78 17.42 -24.09
N TYR A 231 20.10 18.12 -23.20
CA TYR A 231 19.68 19.50 -23.41
C TYR A 231 20.20 20.39 -22.28
N SER A 232 21.08 21.34 -22.60
CA SER A 232 21.53 22.35 -21.65
C SER A 232 20.45 23.41 -21.47
N TYR A 233 20.10 23.69 -20.22
CA TYR A 233 19.14 24.73 -19.87
C TYR A 233 19.76 25.86 -19.03
N GLY A 234 21.09 26.01 -19.13
CA GLY A 234 21.84 27.13 -18.57
C GLY A 234 22.46 26.87 -17.20
N ALA A 235 23.22 27.85 -16.73
CA ALA A 235 23.84 27.89 -15.40
C ALA A 235 22.91 28.52 -14.37
N GLY A 236 23.13 28.22 -13.09
CA GLY A 236 22.39 28.81 -11.97
C GLY A 236 20.97 28.28 -11.77
N SER A 237 20.30 28.82 -10.74
CA SER A 237 18.93 28.45 -10.39
C SER A 237 17.94 28.84 -11.48
N SER A 238 17.14 27.87 -11.88
CA SER A 238 16.06 28.07 -12.85
C SER A 238 14.94 27.05 -12.63
N SER A 239 13.73 27.41 -13.04
CA SER A 239 12.57 26.51 -13.03
C SER A 239 11.97 26.47 -14.41
N ASN A 240 12.19 25.35 -15.11
CA ASN A 240 11.78 25.15 -16.49
C ASN A 240 10.79 24.01 -16.61
N LYS A 241 10.03 23.99 -17.69
CA LYS A 241 9.03 22.96 -17.97
C LYS A 241 9.39 22.24 -19.25
N MET A 242 9.44 20.92 -19.21
CA MET A 242 9.56 20.09 -20.40
C MET A 242 8.35 19.18 -20.53
N LYS A 243 7.79 19.07 -21.74
CA LYS A 243 6.59 18.28 -21.98
C LYS A 243 6.56 17.71 -23.39
N HIS A 244 5.79 16.66 -23.56
CA HIS A 244 5.37 16.14 -24.85
C HIS A 244 3.83 16.08 -24.88
N PRO A 245 3.16 16.38 -26.01
CA PRO A 245 1.71 16.51 -26.05
C PRO A 245 0.95 15.22 -25.73
N THR A 246 1.41 14.07 -26.23
CA THR A 246 0.62 12.81 -26.24
C THR A 246 1.38 11.58 -25.73
N SER A 247 2.68 11.49 -25.99
CA SER A 247 3.53 10.35 -25.64
C SER A 247 4.44 10.62 -24.42
N PRO A 248 4.55 9.68 -23.46
CA PRO A 248 5.41 9.82 -22.29
C PRO A 248 6.90 9.66 -22.65
N PHE A 249 7.76 10.32 -21.88
CA PHE A 249 9.22 10.23 -21.98
C PHE A 249 9.85 10.26 -20.58
N GLY A 250 11.07 9.77 -20.43
CA GLY A 250 11.87 9.84 -19.21
C GLY A 250 12.72 11.10 -19.18
N LEU A 251 12.93 11.67 -17.99
CA LEU A 251 13.74 12.87 -17.85
C LEU A 251 14.56 12.86 -16.56
N LEU A 252 15.87 13.04 -16.70
CA LEU A 252 16.78 13.29 -15.59
C LEU A 252 17.25 14.75 -15.63
N SER A 253 17.48 15.33 -14.46
CA SER A 253 18.11 16.63 -14.29
C SER A 253 19.48 16.44 -13.65
N ILE A 254 20.53 16.80 -14.37
CA ILE A 254 21.91 16.58 -13.95
C ILE A 254 22.69 17.88 -14.15
N GLY A 255 23.41 18.32 -13.14
CA GLY A 255 24.28 19.48 -13.24
C GLY A 255 25.69 19.18 -12.81
N TYR A 256 26.63 19.93 -13.37
CA TYR A 256 28.04 19.81 -13.04
C TYR A 256 28.70 21.20 -12.97
N SER A 257 29.69 21.30 -12.08
CA SER A 257 30.62 22.42 -11.97
C SER A 257 31.95 21.90 -11.46
N LYS A 258 32.92 22.80 -11.26
CA LYS A 258 34.21 22.46 -10.69
C LYS A 258 34.04 21.66 -9.39
N ASP A 259 34.46 20.39 -9.43
CA ASP A 259 34.46 19.45 -8.30
C ASP A 259 33.08 19.09 -7.71
N MET A 260 31.98 19.53 -8.32
CA MET A 260 30.60 19.26 -7.85
C MET A 260 29.73 18.70 -8.98
N ALA A 261 28.78 17.85 -8.62
CA ALA A 261 27.71 17.43 -9.52
C ALA A 261 26.46 17.10 -8.72
N TYR A 262 25.30 17.14 -9.39
CA TYR A 262 24.06 16.60 -8.87
C TYR A 262 23.36 15.80 -9.96
N GLY A 263 22.53 14.85 -9.55
CA GLY A 263 21.64 14.13 -10.44
C GLY A 263 20.37 13.77 -9.71
N THR A 264 19.24 13.93 -10.40
CA THR A 264 17.92 13.53 -9.91
C THR A 264 17.04 13.17 -11.08
N VAL A 265 16.05 12.33 -10.86
CA VAL A 265 14.89 12.24 -11.76
C VAL A 265 14.17 13.59 -11.73
N ALA A 266 13.79 14.11 -12.90
CA ALA A 266 13.02 15.35 -12.96
C ALA A 266 11.63 15.12 -12.33
N PRO A 267 11.17 15.99 -11.42
CA PRO A 267 9.83 15.87 -10.85
C PRO A 267 8.78 15.98 -11.96
N SER A 268 7.89 14.99 -12.06
CA SER A 268 6.78 15.07 -13.00
C SER A 268 5.85 16.22 -12.61
N ILE A 269 5.45 17.04 -13.59
CA ILE A 269 4.38 18.03 -13.42
C ILE A 269 3.08 17.29 -13.63
N GLN A 270 2.72 16.59 -12.58
CA GLN A 270 1.34 16.51 -12.20
C GLN A 270 0.82 17.96 -12.07
N GLY A 271 -0.03 18.41 -13.02
CA GLY A 271 -0.46 19.81 -13.16
C GLY A 271 -0.97 20.42 -11.85
N GLN A 272 -0.19 21.32 -11.25
CA GLN A 272 -0.39 21.77 -9.86
C GLN A 272 -1.27 23.00 -9.68
N GLY A 273 -1.94 23.01 -8.52
CA GLY A 273 -2.33 24.20 -7.76
C GLY A 273 -2.43 23.89 -6.25
N VAL A 274 -1.32 23.54 -5.60
CA VAL A 274 -1.17 23.74 -4.14
C VAL A 274 -0.08 24.81 -3.97
N PRO A 275 -0.38 25.94 -3.33
CA PRO A 275 0.65 26.93 -3.01
C PRO A 275 1.72 26.26 -2.14
N ILE A 276 2.98 26.47 -2.50
CA ILE A 276 4.09 26.29 -1.57
C ILE A 276 3.89 27.38 -0.51
N THR A 277 3.23 27.05 0.60
CA THR A 277 3.32 27.88 1.81
C THR A 277 4.80 27.97 2.15
N PRO A 278 5.36 29.17 2.37
CA PRO A 278 6.68 29.31 2.95
C PRO A 278 6.75 28.44 4.20
N VAL A 279 7.82 27.65 4.34
CA VAL A 279 8.14 26.99 5.60
C VAL A 279 8.06 28.07 6.68
N PRO A 280 7.23 27.91 7.73
CA PRO A 280 7.25 28.84 8.84
C PRO A 280 8.67 28.89 9.37
N GLU A 281 9.25 30.07 9.40
CA GLU A 281 10.43 30.37 10.17
C GLU A 281 10.23 29.78 11.57
N ILE A 282 11.02 28.76 11.92
CA ILE A 282 11.00 28.17 13.26
C ILE A 282 11.57 29.24 14.19
N LYS A 283 10.69 30.11 14.68
CA LYS A 283 10.99 30.87 15.90
C LYS A 283 11.05 29.84 17.01
N GLY A 284 12.29 29.50 17.40
CA GLY A 284 12.56 28.74 18.61
C GLY A 284 11.86 29.36 19.82
N PRO A 285 11.67 28.59 20.90
CA PRO A 285 10.98 29.07 22.08
C PRO A 285 11.65 30.35 22.61
N ASN A 286 10.82 31.36 22.90
CA ASN A 286 11.21 32.54 23.67
C ASN A 286 11.84 32.08 24.99
N VAL A 287 13.17 32.00 25.02
CA VAL A 287 13.94 32.07 26.26
C VAL A 287 14.01 33.56 26.57
N GLN A 288 13.33 33.99 27.63
CA GLN A 288 13.53 35.32 28.20
C GLN A 288 14.98 35.43 28.66
N ILE A 289 15.78 36.19 27.92
CA ILE A 289 17.07 36.67 28.40
C ILE A 289 16.78 38.01 29.08
N ALA A 290 17.04 38.09 30.38
CA ALA A 290 16.98 39.33 31.13
C ALA A 290 17.96 40.37 30.53
N PRO A 291 17.61 41.67 30.49
CA PRO A 291 18.41 42.68 29.80
C PRO A 291 19.70 42.98 30.57
N VAL A 292 20.82 42.99 29.84
CA VAL A 292 22.08 43.64 30.28
C VAL A 292 22.21 44.96 29.50
N PRO A 293 22.61 46.08 30.12
CA PRO A 293 22.31 47.42 29.62
C PRO A 293 23.14 47.83 28.39
N GLU A 294 22.51 48.60 27.51
CA GLU A 294 23.14 49.31 26.40
C GLU A 294 24.23 50.27 26.86
N THR A 295 25.44 50.11 26.32
CA THR A 295 26.39 51.23 26.20
C THR A 295 26.42 51.75 24.78
N LYS A 296 26.01 53.01 24.68
CA LYS A 296 26.05 53.95 23.57
C LYS A 296 27.28 53.84 22.66
N GLY A 297 27.10 54.17 21.38
CA GLY A 297 28.13 54.90 20.64
C GLY A 297 28.25 54.62 19.14
N SER A 298 27.52 55.43 18.35
CA SER A 298 27.98 56.12 17.12
C SER A 298 28.61 55.36 15.94
N GLY A 299 27.96 55.51 14.78
CA GLY A 299 28.61 56.12 13.60
C GLY A 299 28.81 55.26 12.34
N PHE A 300 28.18 55.67 11.24
CA PHE A 300 28.58 55.68 9.80
C PHE A 300 29.77 54.78 9.36
N GLY A 301 29.82 54.08 8.22
CA GLY A 301 29.10 54.08 6.94
C GLY A 301 30.09 53.70 5.80
N ILE A 302 29.59 52.96 4.79
CA ILE A 302 30.05 52.83 3.37
C ILE A 302 31.27 51.93 2.98
N GLU A 303 30.98 51.04 2.00
CA GLU A 303 31.77 50.35 0.93
C GLU A 303 33.15 49.71 1.14
N GLY A 304 33.37 48.56 0.49
CA GLY A 304 34.71 48.09 0.09
C GLY A 304 34.87 46.57 -0.09
N GLN A 305 35.43 46.17 -1.25
CA GLN A 305 35.70 44.80 -1.69
C GLN A 305 36.83 44.04 -0.94
N GLN A 306 36.74 42.71 -1.08
CA GLN A 306 37.79 41.68 -1.27
C GLN A 306 38.66 41.10 -0.11
N GLU A 307 38.66 39.75 -0.16
CA GLU A 307 39.69 38.73 0.15
C GLU A 307 40.31 38.58 1.56
N GLY A 308 40.17 37.35 2.10
CA GLY A 308 40.99 36.88 3.23
C GLY A 308 40.57 35.52 3.82
N LYS A 309 41.24 34.46 3.36
CA LYS A 309 41.48 33.09 3.90
C LYS A 309 40.74 32.56 5.16
N PRO A 310 40.44 31.23 5.21
CA PRO A 310 39.74 30.60 6.33
C PRO A 310 40.60 30.47 7.59
N GLY A 311 40.07 30.97 8.71
CA GLY A 311 40.57 30.77 10.06
C GLY A 311 40.13 29.43 10.65
N HIS A 312 41.06 28.82 11.37
CA HIS A 312 40.97 27.61 12.19
C HIS A 312 39.81 27.68 13.21
N PHE A 313 38.99 26.63 13.31
CA PHE A 313 38.11 26.39 14.47
C PHE A 313 38.58 25.13 15.20
N GLU A 314 39.21 25.32 16.34
CA GLU A 314 39.62 24.27 17.28
C GLU A 314 38.53 24.15 18.35
N PHE A 315 37.83 23.01 18.41
CA PHE A 315 36.92 22.72 19.54
C PHE A 315 37.72 22.04 20.65
N LYS A 316 38.06 22.80 21.70
CA LYS A 316 38.58 22.27 22.96
C LYS A 316 37.42 21.88 23.88
N PHE A 317 37.29 20.58 24.16
CA PHE A 317 36.49 20.11 25.29
C PHE A 317 37.31 20.21 26.57
N GLY A 318 37.01 21.21 27.39
CA GLY A 318 37.47 21.28 28.78
C GLY A 318 36.60 20.41 29.66
N VAL A 319 37.18 19.33 30.19
CA VAL A 319 36.58 18.54 31.28
C VAL A 319 37.15 19.05 32.59
N SER A 320 36.31 19.67 33.44
CA SER A 320 36.67 20.01 34.82
C SER A 320 36.33 18.88 35.78
N LYS A 321 37.36 18.43 36.50
CA LYS A 321 37.45 17.31 37.44
C LYS A 321 36.75 17.53 38.79
N GLY A 322 36.48 16.41 39.47
CA GLY A 322 36.70 16.20 40.91
C GLY A 322 36.70 14.68 41.17
N ASN A 323 37.87 14.02 41.29
CA ASN A 323 38.63 13.67 42.52
C ASN A 323 38.16 12.32 43.10
N GLU A 324 38.95 11.29 43.43
CA GLU A 324 40.38 10.98 43.68
C GLU A 324 40.53 9.44 43.52
N GLY A 325 41.67 8.76 43.30
CA GLY A 325 43.08 9.11 43.25
C GLY A 325 43.96 7.85 43.04
N LYS A 326 45.26 8.08 42.74
CA LYS A 326 46.48 7.22 42.86
C LYS A 326 46.47 5.86 42.08
N ALA A 327 47.51 5.42 41.35
CA ALA A 327 48.94 5.73 41.23
C ALA A 327 49.44 5.24 39.82
N VAL A 328 50.34 5.93 39.10
CA VAL A 328 51.81 5.67 38.96
C VAL A 328 52.09 4.23 38.43
N GLN A 329 52.76 3.93 37.31
CA GLN A 329 53.87 4.55 36.56
C GLN A 329 54.14 3.78 35.24
N GLN A 330 54.78 4.46 34.25
CA GLN A 330 55.80 3.96 33.30
C GLN A 330 55.40 2.89 32.23
N GLN A 331 55.88 2.90 30.97
CA GLN A 331 57.03 3.55 30.33
C GLN A 331 56.92 3.47 28.78
N MET A 332 57.34 4.55 28.10
CA MET A 332 58.14 4.73 26.85
C MET A 332 58.19 3.62 25.77
N GLY A 333 58.31 3.87 24.46
CA GLY A 333 58.69 5.05 23.65
C GLY A 333 58.39 4.77 22.15
N ALA A 334 58.20 5.78 21.29
CA ALA A 334 59.17 6.31 20.31
C ALA A 334 59.78 5.21 19.39
N GLY A 335 59.84 5.28 18.05
CA GLY A 335 59.54 6.29 17.03
C GLY A 335 59.63 5.63 15.64
N SER A 336 59.08 6.28 14.60
CA SER A 336 59.79 6.80 13.40
C SER A 336 60.48 5.82 12.43
N GLY A 337 60.18 5.97 11.13
CA GLY A 337 60.99 5.53 9.98
C GLY A 337 60.34 4.41 9.17
N SER A 338 59.74 4.67 7.99
CA SER A 338 60.35 4.88 6.66
C SER A 338 60.96 3.62 6.02
N GLY A 339 60.42 3.23 4.85
CA GLY A 339 61.23 2.73 3.73
C GLY A 339 61.17 1.24 3.36
N THR A 340 60.58 1.00 2.18
CA THR A 340 61.07 0.17 1.05
C THR A 340 61.07 -1.37 1.06
N GLU A 341 60.40 -1.89 0.00
CA GLU A 341 60.75 -2.98 -0.94
C GLU A 341 60.92 -4.44 -0.47
N GLY A 342 60.46 -5.37 -1.33
CA GLY A 342 61.20 -6.61 -1.60
C GLY A 342 60.52 -7.96 -1.35
N GLN A 343 59.85 -8.44 -2.41
CA GLN A 343 59.46 -9.79 -2.81
C GLN A 343 60.16 -11.08 -2.24
N GLN A 344 59.32 -12.13 -2.16
CA GLN A 344 59.52 -13.56 -2.53
C GLN A 344 59.79 -14.69 -1.49
N ILE A 345 58.80 -15.60 -1.44
CA ILE A 345 58.81 -17.08 -1.62
C ILE A 345 59.50 -18.01 -0.58
N GLY A 346 58.72 -18.97 -0.07
CA GLY A 346 59.17 -20.37 0.11
C GLY A 346 58.79 -21.08 1.42
N LYS A 347 57.86 -22.06 1.33
CA LYS A 347 57.33 -22.94 2.41
C LYS A 347 58.36 -23.98 2.92
N PRO A 348 58.06 -24.77 3.98
CA PRO A 348 57.40 -26.08 3.75
C PRO A 348 56.40 -26.57 4.83
N GLY A 349 55.46 -27.45 4.42
CA GLY A 349 55.01 -28.60 5.23
C GLY A 349 53.56 -28.66 5.75
N GLN A 350 52.67 -29.32 5.02
CA GLN A 350 51.39 -29.89 5.48
C GLN A 350 51.58 -31.22 6.21
N PHE A 351 50.64 -31.62 7.08
CA PHE A 351 50.00 -32.95 7.05
C PHE A 351 48.52 -32.88 7.50
N GLU A 352 47.65 -33.53 6.71
CA GLU A 352 46.21 -33.77 6.91
C GLU A 352 45.93 -34.95 7.86
N PHE A 353 44.68 -35.14 8.30
CA PHE A 353 43.91 -36.37 8.02
C PHE A 353 42.38 -36.15 8.07
N SER A 354 41.70 -36.88 7.18
CA SER A 354 40.30 -36.77 6.73
C SER A 354 39.29 -37.63 7.50
N TRP A 355 37.99 -37.37 7.32
CA TRP A 355 36.98 -38.41 6.99
C TRP A 355 35.96 -37.89 5.96
N LYS A 356 35.55 -38.76 5.02
CA LYS A 356 34.71 -38.49 3.84
C LYS A 356 33.20 -38.43 4.16
N PRO A 357 32.38 -37.65 3.43
CA PRO A 357 30.95 -37.90 3.27
C PRO A 357 30.68 -38.88 2.11
N ALA A 358 29.76 -39.83 2.34
CA ALA A 358 29.23 -40.69 1.30
C ALA A 358 28.21 -39.93 0.43
N THR A 359 28.35 -40.14 -0.87
CA THR A 359 27.52 -39.65 -1.97
C THR A 359 26.16 -40.35 -2.03
N PHE A 360 25.09 -39.61 -2.35
CA PHE A 360 23.95 -40.15 -3.07
C PHE A 360 23.75 -39.35 -4.36
N GLN A 361 23.86 -40.05 -5.49
CA GLN A 361 23.55 -39.54 -6.82
C GLN A 361 22.07 -39.76 -7.14
N TYR A 362 21.44 -38.77 -7.77
CA TYR A 362 20.36 -39.02 -8.71
C TYR A 362 20.85 -38.63 -10.11
N LYS A 363 20.99 -39.64 -10.98
CA LYS A 363 21.07 -39.47 -12.42
C LYS A 363 19.66 -39.32 -12.96
N PHE A 364 19.40 -38.26 -13.71
CA PHE A 364 18.42 -38.32 -14.80
C PHE A 364 19.21 -38.17 -16.10
N ASP A 365 19.09 -39.17 -16.93
CA ASP A 365 19.56 -39.19 -18.31
C ASP A 365 18.34 -39.41 -19.21
N VAL A 366 18.56 -39.16 -20.51
CA VAL A 366 17.72 -39.41 -21.69
C VAL A 366 17.27 -38.13 -22.40
N SER A 367 18.23 -37.58 -23.16
CA SER A 367 18.24 -37.45 -24.63
C SER A 367 16.98 -37.09 -25.44
N LYS A 368 17.18 -36.04 -26.28
CA LYS A 368 16.84 -35.86 -27.72
C LYS A 368 15.38 -35.92 -28.20
N GLY A 369 14.97 -34.86 -28.92
CA GLY A 369 14.40 -34.98 -30.27
C GLY A 369 13.10 -34.21 -30.60
N ASN A 370 13.28 -33.10 -31.34
CA ASN A 370 12.48 -32.53 -32.45
C ASN A 370 10.95 -32.31 -32.43
N GLU A 371 10.61 -31.08 -32.85
CA GLU A 371 9.66 -30.63 -33.90
C GLU A 371 8.25 -31.26 -34.06
N GLY A 372 7.24 -30.39 -34.22
CA GLY A 372 6.18 -30.59 -35.22
C GLY A 372 4.72 -30.72 -34.73
N THR A 373 3.96 -29.63 -34.88
CA THR A 373 2.57 -29.50 -35.42
C THR A 373 1.43 -30.49 -35.08
N ALA A 374 0.33 -29.89 -34.59
CA ALA A 374 -1.10 -30.03 -34.98
C ALA A 374 -1.75 -31.43 -35.17
N GLY A 375 -2.88 -31.63 -34.47
CA GLY A 375 -3.93 -32.59 -34.88
C GLY A 375 -4.73 -33.22 -33.73
N GLN A 376 -5.97 -32.78 -33.53
CA GLN A 376 -7.08 -33.60 -33.00
C GLN A 376 -7.64 -34.51 -34.13
N PRO A 377 -8.59 -35.48 -33.95
CA PRO A 377 -9.34 -35.92 -32.75
C PRO A 377 -9.59 -37.47 -32.64
N GLN A 378 -10.46 -37.86 -31.69
CA GLN A 378 -11.27 -39.13 -31.59
C GLN A 378 -10.51 -40.41 -31.15
N THR A 379 -11.00 -41.37 -30.38
CA THR A 379 -12.32 -41.82 -29.83
C THR A 379 -12.02 -42.97 -28.85
N GLY A 380 -12.96 -43.36 -27.98
CA GLY A 380 -13.10 -44.76 -27.58
C GLY A 380 -13.03 -45.06 -26.08
N ALA A 381 -14.05 -45.76 -25.63
CA ALA A 381 -14.41 -46.04 -24.24
C ALA A 381 -13.69 -47.27 -23.64
N GLY A 382 -13.82 -47.41 -22.32
CA GLY A 382 -14.08 -48.72 -21.72
C GLY A 382 -13.14 -49.20 -20.62
N SER A 383 -13.77 -49.50 -19.48
CA SER A 383 -13.38 -50.50 -18.47
C SER A 383 -12.40 -50.13 -17.34
N GLN A 384 -12.94 -50.03 -16.13
CA GLN A 384 -12.31 -50.57 -14.91
C GLN A 384 -12.54 -52.09 -14.87
N PRO A 385 -11.71 -52.88 -14.15
CA PRO A 385 -11.98 -53.13 -12.74
C PRO A 385 -10.73 -53.35 -11.85
N GLY A 386 -10.93 -53.29 -10.52
CA GLY A 386 -10.33 -54.28 -9.62
C GLY A 386 -9.07 -53.91 -8.83
N SER A 387 -9.33 -53.51 -7.58
CA SER A 387 -8.52 -53.62 -6.36
C SER A 387 -7.22 -54.46 -6.35
N SER A 388 -6.18 -53.92 -5.69
CA SER A 388 -5.58 -54.58 -4.52
C SER A 388 -4.79 -53.59 -3.67
N SER A 389 -5.07 -53.65 -2.37
CA SER A 389 -4.55 -52.84 -1.27
C SER A 389 -3.17 -53.31 -0.81
N TRP A 390 -2.28 -52.37 -0.52
CA TRP A 390 -1.23 -52.53 0.48
C TRP A 390 -1.35 -51.38 1.49
N GLN A 391 -1.87 -51.68 2.67
CA GLN A 391 -1.77 -50.84 3.86
C GLN A 391 -0.47 -51.21 4.59
N SER A 392 0.36 -50.21 4.89
CA SER A 392 1.25 -50.24 6.05
C SER A 392 1.10 -48.92 6.79
N GLY A 393 0.90 -49.03 8.11
CA GLY A 393 0.40 -47.97 8.98
C GLY A 393 1.34 -46.78 9.08
N GLY A 394 0.78 -45.59 8.83
CA GLY A 394 1.38 -44.32 9.22
C GLY A 394 1.01 -44.02 10.68
N PHE A 395 2.01 -43.99 11.55
CA PHE A 395 1.92 -43.35 12.86
C PHE A 395 1.70 -41.84 12.66
N ASN A 396 0.65 -41.32 13.31
CA ASN A 396 0.34 -39.90 13.35
C ASN A 396 1.40 -39.12 14.15
N PHE A 397 2.01 -38.13 13.51
CA PHE A 397 2.52 -36.95 14.23
C PHE A 397 1.59 -35.78 13.96
N GLN A 398 0.82 -35.45 14.98
CA GLN A 398 -0.01 -34.26 15.07
C GLN A 398 0.91 -33.09 15.43
N PHE A 399 1.39 -32.35 14.44
CA PHE A 399 2.00 -31.04 14.68
C PHE A 399 0.88 -30.01 14.76
N GLY A 400 0.68 -29.45 15.96
CA GLY A 400 -0.18 -28.30 16.17
C GLY A 400 0.24 -27.15 15.26
N GLY A 401 -0.68 -26.72 14.40
CA GLY A 401 -0.46 -25.61 13.49
C GLY A 401 -0.31 -24.29 14.24
N ASN A 402 0.92 -23.86 14.45
CA ASN A 402 1.21 -22.44 14.62
C ASN A 402 1.11 -21.81 13.22
N GLY A 403 0.17 -20.88 13.09
CA GLY A 403 -0.20 -20.26 11.82
C GLY A 403 1.00 -19.67 11.07
N GLN A 404 1.17 -20.13 9.83
CA GLN A 404 1.80 -19.31 8.79
C GLN A 404 0.85 -18.15 8.51
N GLN A 405 1.16 -16.97 9.07
CA GLN A 405 0.61 -15.72 8.58
C GLN A 405 1.11 -15.52 7.14
N ASP A 406 0.18 -15.64 6.20
CA ASP A 406 0.38 -15.35 4.79
C ASP A 406 0.68 -13.84 4.63
N MET A 407 1.96 -13.48 4.49
CA MET A 407 2.39 -12.09 4.30
C MET A 407 2.27 -11.67 2.82
N THR A 408 1.04 -11.56 2.33
CA THR A 408 0.70 -10.85 1.08
C THR A 408 0.24 -9.42 1.40
N GLY A 409 1.15 -8.61 1.96
CA GLY A 409 0.87 -7.24 2.44
C GLY A 409 0.10 -6.39 1.43
N GLY A 410 -1.23 -6.28 1.62
CA GLY A 410 -2.08 -5.30 0.96
C GLY A 410 -1.73 -3.89 1.46
N ARG A 411 -2.09 -2.89 0.66
CA ARG A 411 -2.07 -1.51 1.13
C ARG A 411 -2.97 -1.42 2.36
N LYS A 412 -2.45 -0.94 3.49
CA LYS A 412 -3.27 -0.70 4.69
C LYS A 412 -4.30 0.37 4.38
N VAL A 413 -5.56 -0.05 4.26
CA VAL A 413 -6.71 0.83 4.11
C VAL A 413 -6.85 1.70 5.34
N THR A 414 -7.04 3.00 5.15
CA THR A 414 -7.47 3.93 6.20
C THR A 414 -8.52 4.89 5.67
N THR A 415 -9.35 5.41 6.56
CA THR A 415 -10.39 6.40 6.25
C THR A 415 -9.95 7.82 6.63
N GLN A 416 -8.78 7.96 7.26
CA GLN A 416 -8.19 9.22 7.70
C GLN A 416 -7.27 9.79 6.62
N GLY A 417 -7.38 11.10 6.37
CA GLY A 417 -6.47 11.81 5.51
C GLY A 417 -6.71 13.31 5.54
N LYS A 418 -5.99 14.05 4.71
CA LYS A 418 -6.08 15.52 4.64
C LYS A 418 -6.76 16.05 3.40
N TYR A 419 -6.92 15.19 2.39
CA TYR A 419 -7.41 15.61 1.08
C TYR A 419 -8.38 14.58 0.52
N PHE A 420 -9.59 15.05 0.21
CA PHE A 420 -10.70 14.24 -0.28
C PHE A 420 -11.37 14.96 -1.45
N ILE A 421 -11.91 14.17 -2.36
CA ILE A 421 -12.74 14.68 -3.46
C ILE A 421 -13.93 13.73 -3.59
N VAL A 422 -15.11 14.27 -3.80
CA VAL A 422 -16.34 13.49 -3.89
C VAL A 422 -17.24 14.05 -4.99
N GLY A 423 -17.84 13.14 -5.75
CA GLY A 423 -18.98 13.38 -6.62
C GLY A 423 -20.22 12.69 -6.06
N PHE A 424 -21.38 12.95 -6.65
CA PHE A 424 -22.64 12.32 -6.25
C PHE A 424 -23.30 11.65 -7.44
N LEU A 425 -23.86 10.46 -7.19
CA LEU A 425 -24.73 9.75 -8.13
C LEU A 425 -26.12 10.43 -8.17
N GLU A 426 -26.84 10.25 -9.27
CA GLU A 426 -28.16 10.86 -9.44
C GLU A 426 -29.23 10.19 -8.59
N ASN A 427 -29.91 10.97 -7.74
CA ASN A 427 -31.12 10.49 -7.05
C ASN A 427 -32.34 10.92 -7.87
N THR A 428 -33.08 10.01 -8.52
CA THR A 428 -34.09 10.35 -9.54
C THR A 428 -35.50 10.71 -9.03
N PHE A 429 -35.76 10.66 -7.72
CA PHE A 429 -37.07 11.03 -7.18
C PHE A 429 -37.45 12.50 -7.44
N SER A 430 -38.68 12.76 -7.87
CA SER A 430 -39.21 14.11 -8.16
C SER A 430 -39.56 14.85 -6.87
N ASP A 431 -38.58 15.53 -6.26
CA ASP A 431 -38.83 16.49 -5.18
C ASP A 431 -37.83 17.67 -5.26
N ASP A 432 -38.28 18.87 -4.92
CA ASP A 432 -37.57 20.13 -5.20
C ASP A 432 -36.42 20.44 -4.23
N SER A 433 -36.33 19.72 -3.12
CA SER A 433 -35.37 19.98 -2.02
C SER A 433 -34.35 18.84 -1.80
N PRO A 434 -33.50 18.49 -2.79
CA PRO A 434 -32.40 17.56 -2.54
C PRO A 434 -31.36 18.18 -1.62
N ARG A 435 -30.92 17.43 -0.61
CA ARG A 435 -29.85 17.77 0.33
C ARG A 435 -28.62 16.93 0.03
N ARG A 436 -27.52 17.59 -0.31
CA ARG A 436 -26.21 16.94 -0.50
C ARG A 436 -25.26 17.53 0.51
N GLU A 437 -24.73 16.65 1.33
CA GLU A 437 -24.02 17.05 2.52
C GLU A 437 -22.71 16.29 2.66
N ILE A 438 -21.70 17.01 3.13
CA ILE A 438 -20.42 16.43 3.53
C ILE A 438 -20.31 16.56 5.04
N LEU A 439 -20.04 15.44 5.70
CA LEU A 439 -19.79 15.41 7.12
C LEU A 439 -18.33 15.17 7.37
N VAL A 440 -17.70 16.12 8.06
CA VAL A 440 -16.27 16.09 8.37
C VAL A 440 -16.09 15.89 9.86
N THR A 441 -15.34 14.87 10.25
CA THR A 441 -14.95 14.65 11.64
C THR A 441 -13.47 14.96 11.85
N GLY A 442 -13.16 15.84 12.82
CA GLY A 442 -11.78 16.17 13.16
C GLY A 442 -11.09 15.09 13.99
N ILE A 443 -9.86 14.68 13.63
CA ILE A 443 -9.08 13.72 14.42
C ILE A 443 -8.22 14.43 15.48
N THR A 444 -7.72 15.61 15.14
CA THR A 444 -6.94 16.49 16.01
C THR A 444 -7.74 17.72 16.43
N PRO A 445 -7.38 18.38 17.56
CA PRO A 445 -8.04 19.61 17.96
C PRO A 445 -7.78 20.76 16.97
N SER A 446 -8.79 21.60 16.72
CA SER A 446 -8.68 22.82 15.91
C SER A 446 -8.16 22.61 14.47
N THR A 447 -8.59 21.52 13.82
CA THR A 447 -8.26 21.23 12.41
C THR A 447 -8.97 22.24 11.50
N THR A 448 -8.24 22.93 10.65
CA THR A 448 -8.81 23.85 9.65
C THR A 448 -9.23 23.04 8.43
N VAL A 449 -10.51 23.11 8.06
CA VAL A 449 -11.09 22.39 6.94
C VAL A 449 -11.66 23.40 5.93
N THR A 450 -11.27 23.26 4.67
CA THR A 450 -11.77 24.06 3.54
C THR A 450 -12.48 23.14 2.56
N VAL A 451 -13.76 23.43 2.31
CA VAL A 451 -14.62 22.74 1.34
C VAL A 451 -14.89 23.68 0.18
N THR A 452 -14.58 23.23 -1.02
CA THR A 452 -14.77 23.97 -2.28
C THR A 452 -15.47 23.10 -3.30
N MET A 453 -16.16 23.70 -4.27
CA MET A 453 -16.72 22.97 -5.42
C MET A 453 -16.04 23.39 -6.71
N ASN A 454 -15.73 22.42 -7.57
CA ASN A 454 -15.09 22.71 -8.84
C ASN A 454 -15.99 23.59 -9.74
N LYS A 455 -15.39 24.54 -10.45
CA LYS A 455 -16.06 25.55 -11.29
C LYS A 455 -17.27 26.23 -10.62
N SER A 456 -17.22 26.42 -9.30
CA SER A 456 -18.25 27.07 -8.48
C SER A 456 -17.63 28.15 -7.58
N THR A 457 -18.45 29.10 -7.11
CA THR A 457 -18.05 30.11 -6.13
C THR A 457 -18.15 29.60 -4.69
N PHE A 458 -18.64 28.38 -4.47
CA PHE A 458 -18.76 27.79 -3.15
C PHE A 458 -17.38 27.53 -2.53
N ASN A 459 -17.12 28.21 -1.43
CA ASN A 459 -15.93 28.06 -0.60
C ASN A 459 -16.31 28.29 0.86
N LYS A 460 -16.10 27.27 1.71
CA LYS A 460 -16.35 27.33 3.14
C LYS A 460 -15.14 26.83 3.89
N THR A 461 -14.63 27.65 4.81
CA THR A 461 -13.55 27.26 5.72
C THR A 461 -14.03 27.36 7.15
N ILE A 462 -13.83 26.30 7.92
CA ILE A 462 -14.20 26.22 9.34
C ILE A 462 -13.10 25.52 10.14
N LYS A 463 -13.12 25.68 11.46
CA LYS A 463 -12.34 24.86 12.37
C LYS A 463 -13.20 23.73 12.93
N VAL A 464 -12.65 22.53 12.93
CA VAL A 464 -13.31 21.33 13.46
C VAL A 464 -12.50 20.82 14.66
N GLY A 465 -13.20 20.61 15.79
CA GLY A 465 -12.66 20.05 17.01
C GLY A 465 -12.38 18.55 16.94
N LYS A 466 -11.63 18.04 17.92
CA LYS A 466 -11.31 16.60 18.01
C LYS A 466 -12.56 15.79 18.33
N GLY A 467 -12.93 14.89 17.41
CA GLY A 467 -14.14 14.08 17.50
C GLY A 467 -15.43 14.87 17.28
N GLU A 468 -15.34 16.15 16.94
CA GLU A 468 -16.48 16.94 16.47
C GLU A 468 -16.75 16.58 15.02
N THR A 469 -18.02 16.46 14.67
CA THR A 469 -18.48 16.25 13.29
C THR A 469 -19.26 17.49 12.85
N VAL A 470 -18.83 18.10 11.75
CA VAL A 470 -19.51 19.28 11.17
C VAL A 470 -20.04 18.93 9.78
N THR A 471 -21.26 19.39 9.50
CA THR A 471 -21.96 19.21 8.22
C THR A 471 -21.79 20.43 7.33
N PHE A 472 -21.54 20.20 6.04
CA PHE A 472 -21.53 21.21 5.00
C PHE A 472 -22.63 20.94 3.97
N ASP A 473 -23.56 21.88 3.83
CA ASP A 473 -24.58 21.84 2.78
C ASP A 473 -23.99 22.30 1.44
N LEU A 474 -24.14 21.48 0.40
CA LEU A 474 -23.61 21.77 -0.92
C LEU A 474 -24.67 22.44 -1.82
N PRO A 475 -24.32 23.52 -2.54
CA PRO A 475 -25.21 24.12 -3.52
C PRO A 475 -25.37 23.26 -4.78
N LYS A 476 -26.45 23.50 -5.54
CA LYS A 476 -26.64 22.91 -6.87
C LYS A 476 -25.70 23.58 -7.90
N PRO A 477 -25.20 22.88 -8.94
CA PRO A 477 -25.32 21.43 -9.16
C PRO A 477 -24.20 20.66 -8.44
N SER A 478 -24.58 19.65 -7.67
CA SER A 478 -23.66 18.80 -6.90
C SER A 478 -23.68 17.33 -7.34
N GLU A 479 -24.43 16.98 -8.39
CA GLU A 479 -24.56 15.60 -8.91
C GLU A 479 -24.46 15.62 -10.45
N VAL A 480 -24.05 14.49 -11.05
CA VAL A 480 -24.18 14.29 -12.49
C VAL A 480 -25.62 13.86 -12.76
N LYS A 481 -26.30 14.47 -13.73
CA LYS A 481 -27.60 13.98 -14.21
C LYS A 481 -27.43 13.17 -15.48
N GLY A 482 -28.08 12.01 -15.55
CA GLY A 482 -27.97 11.09 -16.67
C GLY A 482 -26.57 10.49 -16.83
N SER A 483 -26.36 9.84 -17.97
CA SER A 483 -25.03 9.46 -18.44
C SER A 483 -24.30 10.66 -19.04
N GLY A 484 -23.20 11.09 -18.41
CA GLY A 484 -22.51 12.31 -18.83
C GLY A 484 -21.27 12.63 -18.01
N VAL A 485 -20.72 13.83 -18.23
CA VAL A 485 -19.57 14.36 -17.49
C VAL A 485 -19.95 15.74 -16.95
N CYS A 486 -19.63 15.99 -15.69
CA CYS A 486 -19.80 17.29 -15.05
C CYS A 486 -18.50 17.74 -14.35
N PRO A 487 -18.30 19.05 -14.18
CA PRO A 487 -17.30 19.59 -13.25
C PRO A 487 -17.88 19.76 -11.83
N CYS A 488 -18.77 18.87 -11.38
CA CYS A 488 -19.58 19.02 -10.16
C CYS A 488 -19.02 18.25 -8.95
N THR A 489 -17.69 18.26 -8.79
CA THR A 489 -16.99 17.62 -7.68
C THR A 489 -16.79 18.58 -6.51
N THR A 490 -16.84 18.04 -5.30
CA THR A 490 -16.52 18.76 -4.06
C THR A 490 -15.13 18.35 -3.60
N ILE A 491 -14.29 19.33 -3.27
CA ILE A 491 -12.90 19.19 -2.88
C ILE A 491 -12.78 19.63 -1.41
N ILE A 492 -12.31 18.72 -0.55
CA ILE A 492 -12.13 18.96 0.89
C ILE A 492 -10.63 18.90 1.22
N LYS A 493 -10.09 20.02 1.70
CA LYS A 493 -8.70 20.17 2.16
C LYS A 493 -8.66 20.43 3.65
N SER A 494 -7.65 19.89 4.33
CA SER A 494 -7.43 20.15 5.75
C SER A 494 -5.94 20.20 6.10
N ASP A 495 -5.60 20.87 7.20
CA ASP A 495 -4.23 20.98 7.71
C ASP A 495 -3.81 19.75 8.55
N ALA A 496 -4.77 18.99 9.06
CA ALA A 496 -4.59 17.75 9.82
C ALA A 496 -5.62 16.68 9.43
N ASP A 497 -5.40 15.43 9.86
CA ASP A 497 -6.24 14.32 9.43
C ASP A 497 -7.70 14.50 9.88
N ILE A 498 -8.61 14.19 8.96
CA ILE A 498 -10.06 14.16 9.13
C ILE A 498 -10.60 12.85 8.58
N THR A 499 -11.84 12.51 8.92
CA THR A 499 -12.65 11.54 8.17
C THR A 499 -13.84 12.23 7.52
N VAL A 500 -14.29 11.70 6.39
CA VAL A 500 -15.34 12.30 5.57
C VAL A 500 -16.43 11.28 5.25
N MET A 501 -17.69 11.67 5.42
CA MET A 501 -18.85 10.98 4.86
C MET A 501 -19.59 11.91 3.90
N ALA A 502 -20.23 11.34 2.88
CA ALA A 502 -21.13 12.04 1.99
C ALA A 502 -22.55 11.50 2.12
N ARG A 503 -23.54 12.39 2.09
CA ARG A 503 -24.96 12.06 2.17
C ARG A 503 -25.69 12.65 0.97
N ASN A 504 -26.58 11.88 0.36
CA ASN A 504 -27.40 12.33 -0.77
C ASN A 504 -28.88 12.01 -0.52
N PHE A 505 -29.62 12.97 0.02
CA PHE A 505 -31.00 12.77 0.45
C PHE A 505 -31.99 13.61 -0.33
N LYS A 506 -33.16 13.01 -0.54
CA LYS A 506 -34.45 13.62 -0.86
C LYS A 506 -35.44 13.15 0.20
N LYS A 507 -36.65 13.72 0.20
CA LYS A 507 -37.68 13.50 1.24
C LYS A 507 -37.90 12.02 1.61
N THR A 508 -37.88 11.11 0.63
CA THR A 508 -38.14 9.68 0.82
C THR A 508 -37.10 8.78 0.15
N SER A 509 -35.89 9.30 -0.08
CA SER A 509 -34.84 8.56 -0.81
C SER A 509 -33.47 9.09 -0.49
N GLY A 510 -32.54 8.22 -0.15
CA GLY A 510 -31.13 8.55 -0.14
C GLY A 510 -30.30 7.64 0.75
N ASP A 511 -28.99 7.87 0.72
CA ASP A 511 -28.00 6.98 1.31
C ASP A 511 -26.78 7.78 1.77
N VAL A 512 -25.84 7.09 2.41
CA VAL A 512 -24.65 7.64 3.03
C VAL A 512 -23.46 6.78 2.64
N SER A 513 -22.37 7.39 2.22
CA SER A 513 -21.13 6.67 1.94
C SER A 513 -19.94 7.28 2.66
N LEU A 514 -19.06 6.40 3.15
CA LEU A 514 -17.74 6.74 3.64
C LEU A 514 -16.88 7.17 2.46
N ILE A 515 -16.22 8.33 2.59
CA ILE A 515 -15.34 8.86 1.55
C ILE A 515 -13.88 8.61 1.89
N TYR A 516 -13.17 7.95 0.98
CA TYR A 516 -11.75 7.66 1.10
C TYR A 516 -10.90 8.87 0.66
N PRO A 517 -9.80 9.14 1.38
CA PRO A 517 -8.87 10.18 0.98
C PRO A 517 -8.20 9.83 -0.35
N VAL A 518 -7.77 10.86 -1.09
CA VAL A 518 -7.27 10.72 -2.47
C VAL A 518 -6.07 9.80 -2.58
N ASP A 519 -5.28 9.67 -1.50
CA ASP A 519 -4.16 8.77 -1.49
C ASP A 519 -4.66 7.33 -1.63
N GLN A 520 -5.79 6.93 -1.01
CA GLN A 520 -6.34 5.57 -1.02
C GLN A 520 -6.96 5.12 -2.35
N TRP A 521 -6.99 6.00 -3.34
CA TRP A 521 -7.51 5.68 -4.67
C TRP A 521 -6.53 4.78 -5.45
N GLY A 522 -7.03 4.17 -6.53
CA GLY A 522 -6.23 3.35 -7.44
C GLY A 522 -6.74 3.48 -8.87
N THR A 523 -6.24 2.63 -9.76
CA THR A 523 -6.50 2.73 -11.20
C THR A 523 -7.46 1.69 -11.74
N GLU A 524 -7.74 0.62 -10.99
CA GLU A 524 -8.56 -0.52 -11.41
C GLU A 524 -9.67 -0.80 -10.40
N TYR A 525 -10.91 -0.89 -10.91
CA TYR A 525 -12.12 -1.17 -10.15
C TYR A 525 -13.07 -2.08 -10.92
N TYR A 526 -13.94 -2.76 -10.19
CA TYR A 526 -15.07 -3.49 -10.75
C TYR A 526 -16.36 -2.96 -10.15
N ILE A 527 -17.36 -2.76 -10.99
CA ILE A 527 -18.66 -2.22 -10.60
C ILE A 527 -19.54 -3.35 -10.09
N ILE A 528 -20.33 -3.06 -9.06
CA ILE A 528 -21.40 -3.92 -8.54
C ILE A 528 -22.62 -3.03 -8.36
N THR A 529 -23.67 -3.30 -9.11
CA THR A 529 -24.94 -2.59 -8.98
C THR A 529 -26.02 -3.58 -8.54
N PRO A 530 -26.80 -3.28 -7.49
CA PRO A 530 -27.93 -4.13 -7.15
C PRO A 530 -28.90 -4.17 -8.34
N SER A 531 -29.17 -5.36 -8.86
CA SER A 531 -30.09 -5.58 -9.98
C SER A 531 -31.39 -6.25 -9.50
N LYS A 532 -32.48 -6.05 -10.26
CA LYS A 532 -33.89 -6.38 -9.95
C LYS A 532 -34.09 -7.44 -8.85
N GLY A 533 -34.69 -7.01 -7.73
CA GLY A 533 -35.17 -7.90 -6.68
C GLY A 533 -36.29 -8.85 -7.16
N PRO A 534 -36.64 -9.89 -6.37
CA PRO A 534 -37.53 -10.99 -6.77
C PRO A 534 -39.01 -10.61 -7.03
N SER A 535 -39.45 -9.37 -6.78
CA SER A 535 -40.81 -8.96 -7.15
C SER A 535 -40.81 -8.28 -8.52
N ALA A 536 -41.25 -9.02 -9.54
CA ALA A 536 -41.69 -8.50 -10.83
C ALA A 536 -42.91 -7.55 -10.76
N ALA A 537 -43.25 -7.03 -9.57
CA ALA A 537 -44.44 -6.21 -9.32
C ALA A 537 -44.20 -4.70 -9.46
N ILE A 538 -42.96 -4.23 -9.65
CA ILE A 538 -42.71 -2.85 -10.12
C ILE A 538 -42.57 -2.84 -11.65
N ALA A 539 -43.38 -3.67 -12.33
CA ALA A 539 -43.47 -3.71 -13.77
C ALA A 539 -44.07 -2.44 -14.39
N GLU A 540 -44.58 -1.48 -13.60
CA GLU A 540 -45.15 -0.23 -14.11
C GLU A 540 -44.83 0.99 -13.19
N GLY A 541 -43.55 1.30 -13.03
CA GLY A 541 -43.05 2.59 -12.49
C GLY A 541 -42.11 3.24 -13.50
N PRO A 542 -41.96 4.59 -13.52
CA PRO A 542 -41.51 5.34 -14.70
C PRO A 542 -40.16 4.86 -15.24
N SER A 543 -39.95 5.07 -16.53
CA SER A 543 -38.80 4.72 -17.38
C SER A 543 -37.40 5.17 -16.93
N ASN A 544 -37.20 5.60 -15.68
CA ASN A 544 -36.10 6.45 -15.21
C ASN A 544 -35.36 5.93 -13.95
N HIS A 545 -35.37 4.62 -13.67
CA HIS A 545 -34.56 4.01 -12.60
C HIS A 545 -33.41 3.22 -13.22
N TYR A 546 -32.17 3.55 -12.83
CA TYR A 546 -30.98 3.01 -13.48
C TYR A 546 -29.96 2.53 -12.45
N PRO A 547 -29.43 1.29 -12.54
CA PRO A 547 -28.10 1.01 -12.02
C PRO A 547 -27.12 2.02 -12.59
N GLU A 548 -26.23 2.51 -11.73
CA GLU A 548 -25.36 3.61 -12.09
C GLU A 548 -24.03 3.55 -11.34
N PHE A 549 -23.01 4.13 -11.95
CA PHE A 549 -21.73 4.34 -11.30
C PHE A 549 -21.10 5.63 -11.80
N ALA A 550 -20.21 6.19 -11.00
CA ALA A 550 -19.45 7.37 -11.36
C ALA A 550 -17.96 7.18 -11.15
N VAL A 551 -17.18 7.87 -11.97
CA VAL A 551 -15.72 7.97 -11.86
C VAL A 551 -15.37 9.43 -11.62
N VAL A 552 -14.54 9.68 -10.61
CA VAL A 552 -14.13 11.02 -10.21
C VAL A 552 -12.63 11.17 -10.39
N THR A 553 -12.20 12.14 -11.19
CA THR A 553 -10.79 12.43 -11.44
C THR A 553 -10.17 13.32 -10.37
N TYR A 554 -8.88 13.12 -10.19
CA TYR A 554 -8.03 13.95 -9.35
C TYR A 554 -7.55 15.21 -10.12
N GLU A 555 -6.38 15.77 -9.80
CA GLU A 555 -5.86 17.01 -10.39
C GLU A 555 -5.21 16.82 -11.78
N PHE A 556 -5.36 15.64 -12.40
CA PHE A 556 -4.82 15.32 -13.74
C PHE A 556 -5.90 14.96 -14.74
N GLU A 557 -5.66 15.38 -15.98
CA GLU A 557 -6.36 14.79 -17.11
C GLU A 557 -6.10 13.28 -17.12
N THR A 558 -7.17 12.51 -17.23
CA THR A 558 -7.12 11.06 -17.09
C THR A 558 -7.96 10.40 -18.14
N THR A 559 -7.33 9.51 -18.92
CA THR A 559 -8.06 8.57 -19.79
C THR A 559 -8.64 7.44 -18.94
N VAL A 560 -9.94 7.21 -19.08
CA VAL A 560 -10.68 6.14 -18.42
C VAL A 560 -11.19 5.18 -19.48
N ASN A 561 -10.94 3.88 -19.28
CA ASN A 561 -11.39 2.76 -20.10
C ASN A 561 -12.38 1.93 -19.29
N ILE A 562 -13.59 1.76 -19.81
CA ILE A 562 -14.68 1.07 -19.13
C ILE A 562 -15.11 -0.09 -20.01
N SER A 563 -14.81 -1.32 -19.59
CA SER A 563 -15.24 -2.55 -20.27
C SER A 563 -16.64 -2.92 -19.77
N LEU A 564 -17.65 -2.63 -20.60
CA LEU A 564 -19.06 -2.65 -20.21
C LEU A 564 -19.66 -4.05 -20.24
N THR A 565 -20.47 -4.37 -19.23
CA THR A 565 -21.23 -5.63 -19.13
C THR A 565 -22.73 -5.50 -19.43
N GLY A 566 -23.20 -4.26 -19.57
CA GLY A 566 -24.54 -3.90 -20.04
C GLY A 566 -24.50 -2.82 -21.12
N SER A 567 -25.59 -2.67 -21.88
CA SER A 567 -25.69 -1.61 -22.88
C SER A 567 -25.80 -0.22 -22.25
N VAL A 568 -25.12 0.77 -22.82
CA VAL A 568 -25.03 2.13 -22.26
C VAL A 568 -25.14 3.16 -23.37
N GLN A 569 -25.89 4.24 -23.12
CA GLN A 569 -25.82 5.44 -23.94
C GLN A 569 -24.97 6.49 -23.20
N PHE A 570 -23.93 7.02 -23.85
CA PHE A 570 -23.05 8.03 -23.27
C PHE A 570 -22.65 9.07 -24.31
N LYS A 571 -22.85 10.36 -23.99
CA LYS A 571 -22.58 11.50 -24.89
C LYS A 571 -23.19 11.33 -26.30
N GLY A 572 -24.42 10.81 -26.38
CA GLY A 572 -25.14 10.59 -27.64
C GLY A 572 -24.68 9.37 -28.45
N LYS A 573 -23.71 8.59 -27.96
CA LYS A 573 -23.27 7.33 -28.56
C LYS A 573 -23.83 6.14 -27.79
N ASN A 574 -24.32 5.13 -28.51
CA ASN A 574 -24.75 3.85 -27.95
C ASN A 574 -23.58 2.86 -27.94
N TYR A 575 -23.37 2.22 -26.80
CA TYR A 575 -22.41 1.15 -26.56
C TYR A 575 -23.18 -0.12 -26.22
N LYS A 576 -22.83 -1.22 -26.88
CA LYS A 576 -23.41 -2.53 -26.63
C LYS A 576 -22.67 -3.21 -25.47
N LYS A 577 -23.31 -4.23 -24.87
CA LYS A 577 -22.65 -5.13 -23.93
C LYS A 577 -21.38 -5.71 -24.55
N GLY A 578 -20.27 -5.71 -23.80
CA GLY A 578 -18.95 -6.15 -24.24
C GLY A 578 -18.10 -5.05 -24.89
N ASP A 579 -18.69 -3.89 -25.23
CA ASP A 579 -17.92 -2.77 -25.75
C ASP A 579 -17.03 -2.16 -24.66
N THR A 580 -15.93 -1.53 -25.10
CA THR A 580 -15.13 -0.68 -24.22
C THR A 580 -15.42 0.80 -24.52
N LEU A 581 -15.91 1.52 -23.51
CA LEU A 581 -16.06 2.97 -23.53
C LEU A 581 -14.76 3.61 -23.06
N THR A 582 -14.11 4.36 -23.94
CA THR A 582 -12.91 5.15 -23.62
C THR A 582 -13.25 6.63 -23.66
N THR A 583 -12.92 7.36 -22.60
CA THR A 583 -13.13 8.81 -22.52
C THR A 583 -12.02 9.50 -21.75
N ASN A 584 -11.65 10.71 -22.18
CA ASN A 584 -10.74 11.58 -21.44
C ASN A 584 -11.56 12.48 -20.51
N MET A 585 -11.10 12.61 -19.28
CA MET A 585 -11.71 13.46 -18.26
C MET A 585 -10.71 14.53 -17.82
N GLU A 586 -11.15 15.78 -17.71
CA GLU A 586 -10.33 16.88 -17.18
C GLU A 586 -10.10 16.70 -15.66
N PRO A 587 -9.16 17.45 -15.06
CA PRO A 587 -9.02 17.53 -13.61
C PRO A 587 -10.34 17.85 -12.89
N PHE A 588 -10.59 17.17 -11.78
CA PHE A 588 -11.74 17.38 -10.89
C PHE A 588 -13.11 17.23 -11.56
N GLN A 589 -13.22 16.35 -12.55
CA GLN A 589 -14.50 16.01 -13.19
C GLN A 589 -15.11 14.75 -12.59
N SER A 590 -16.43 14.65 -12.68
CA SER A 590 -17.17 13.42 -12.42
C SER A 590 -17.85 12.97 -13.71
N LEU A 591 -17.66 11.70 -14.03
CA LEU A 591 -18.31 10.94 -15.09
C LEU A 591 -19.38 10.09 -14.45
N GLN A 592 -20.60 10.05 -14.98
CA GLN A 592 -21.61 9.07 -14.59
C GLN A 592 -22.05 8.24 -15.80
N ILE A 593 -22.30 6.96 -15.52
CA ILE A 593 -22.86 5.99 -16.46
C ILE A 593 -24.12 5.40 -15.82
N GLN A 594 -25.22 5.44 -16.57
CA GLN A 594 -26.49 4.80 -16.25
C GLN A 594 -26.86 3.78 -17.35
N SER A 595 -27.57 2.73 -16.95
CA SER A 595 -28.10 1.72 -17.87
C SER A 595 -29.45 1.20 -17.40
N ILE A 596 -30.23 0.64 -18.33
CA ILE A 596 -31.41 -0.18 -18.03
C ILE A 596 -31.06 -1.65 -17.73
N GLU A 597 -29.81 -2.04 -18.02
CA GLU A 597 -29.25 -3.38 -17.78
C GLU A 597 -28.34 -3.38 -16.54
N ASP A 598 -28.06 -4.57 -16.00
CA ASP A 598 -27.12 -4.74 -14.88
C ASP A 598 -25.70 -4.32 -15.31
N LEU A 599 -25.07 -3.43 -14.54
CA LEU A 599 -23.70 -2.94 -14.76
C LEU A 599 -22.67 -3.68 -13.90
N SER A 600 -23.10 -4.65 -13.09
CA SER A 600 -22.20 -5.51 -12.32
C SER A 600 -21.18 -6.18 -13.22
N GLU A 601 -19.97 -6.41 -12.70
CA GLU A 601 -18.81 -6.97 -13.42
C GLU A 601 -18.19 -6.02 -14.47
N THR A 602 -18.72 -4.81 -14.68
CA THR A 602 -18.07 -3.78 -15.50
C THR A 602 -16.71 -3.44 -14.90
N ARG A 603 -15.66 -3.45 -15.72
CA ARG A 603 -14.29 -3.13 -15.29
C ARG A 603 -13.94 -1.70 -15.68
N VAL A 604 -13.53 -0.90 -14.69
CA VAL A 604 -13.01 0.46 -14.89
C VAL A 604 -11.50 0.42 -14.72
N ASN A 605 -10.78 0.80 -15.76
CA ASN A 605 -9.33 0.97 -15.75
C ASN A 605 -8.97 2.40 -16.15
N SER A 606 -8.03 3.02 -15.46
CA SER A 606 -7.69 4.44 -15.63
C SER A 606 -6.19 4.66 -15.67
N GLN A 607 -5.77 5.71 -16.37
CA GLN A 607 -4.36 6.07 -16.49
C GLN A 607 -3.75 6.55 -15.16
N HIS A 608 -4.54 7.29 -14.37
CA HIS A 608 -4.16 7.82 -13.06
C HIS A 608 -5.19 7.41 -12.01
N PRO A 609 -4.85 7.40 -10.71
CA PRO A 609 -5.81 7.06 -9.67
C PRO A 609 -7.08 7.91 -9.72
N VAL A 610 -8.23 7.24 -9.63
CA VAL A 610 -9.57 7.83 -9.63
C VAL A 610 -10.38 7.29 -8.46
N ALA A 611 -11.41 8.00 -8.04
CA ALA A 611 -12.46 7.45 -7.19
C ALA A 611 -13.57 6.84 -8.05
N VAL A 612 -14.17 5.75 -7.57
CA VAL A 612 -15.33 5.12 -8.23
C VAL A 612 -16.46 4.96 -7.22
N LEU A 613 -17.65 5.47 -7.58
CA LEU A 613 -18.89 5.31 -6.84
C LEU A 613 -19.77 4.32 -7.59
N SER A 614 -20.43 3.41 -6.88
CA SER A 614 -21.35 2.43 -7.48
C SER A 614 -22.68 2.47 -6.76
N GLY A 615 -23.79 2.30 -7.46
CA GLY A 615 -25.11 2.44 -6.87
C GLY A 615 -26.27 2.24 -7.84
N HIS A 616 -27.40 2.86 -7.49
CA HIS A 616 -28.60 2.85 -8.29
C HIS A 616 -29.45 4.09 -7.96
N SER A 617 -30.01 4.72 -8.98
CA SER A 617 -30.82 5.94 -8.80
C SER A 617 -32.14 5.70 -8.04
N CYS A 618 -32.68 4.47 -8.12
CA CYS A 618 -33.77 3.93 -7.30
C CYS A 618 -33.66 2.40 -7.24
N ALA A 619 -32.88 1.86 -6.31
CA ALA A 619 -32.70 0.42 -6.15
C ALA A 619 -34.01 -0.26 -5.75
N PRO A 620 -34.50 -1.25 -6.53
CA PRO A 620 -35.69 -2.02 -6.17
C PRO A 620 -35.52 -2.73 -4.82
N SER A 621 -36.56 -2.68 -3.99
CA SER A 621 -36.58 -3.30 -2.66
C SER A 621 -37.85 -4.10 -2.44
N ASN A 622 -37.97 -4.74 -1.27
CA ASN A 622 -39.20 -5.42 -0.85
C ASN A 622 -40.39 -4.45 -0.64
N GLU A 623 -40.13 -3.15 -0.46
CA GLU A 623 -41.14 -2.11 -0.24
C GLU A 623 -40.75 -0.83 -1.00
N GLY A 624 -41.06 -0.76 -2.30
CA GLY A 624 -40.72 0.39 -3.16
C GLY A 624 -39.26 0.39 -3.61
N CYS A 625 -38.66 1.56 -3.76
CA CYS A 625 -37.23 1.72 -4.08
C CYS A 625 -36.65 2.97 -3.41
N SER A 626 -35.32 3.03 -3.27
CA SER A 626 -34.58 4.20 -2.76
C SER A 626 -33.25 4.34 -3.51
N HIS A 627 -32.71 5.55 -3.57
CA HIS A 627 -31.34 5.76 -4.00
C HIS A 627 -30.36 5.04 -3.06
N VAL A 628 -29.34 4.41 -3.63
CA VAL A 628 -28.22 3.80 -2.90
C VAL A 628 -26.90 4.12 -3.60
N PHE A 629 -25.84 4.34 -2.84
CA PHE A 629 -24.51 4.54 -3.42
C PHE A 629 -23.39 4.24 -2.42
N GLU A 630 -22.28 3.74 -2.92
CA GLU A 630 -21.08 3.45 -2.12
C GLU A 630 -19.80 3.78 -2.91
N GLN A 631 -18.81 4.38 -2.24
CA GLN A 631 -17.47 4.55 -2.80
C GLN A 631 -16.69 3.23 -2.73
N LEU A 632 -16.35 2.71 -3.90
CA LEU A 632 -15.59 1.49 -4.03
C LEU A 632 -14.10 1.71 -3.73
N GLN A 633 -13.45 0.65 -3.30
CA GLN A 633 -12.00 0.59 -3.17
C GLN A 633 -11.36 -0.07 -4.40
N PRO A 634 -10.15 0.34 -4.78
CA PRO A 634 -9.46 -0.24 -5.93
C PRO A 634 -9.10 -1.69 -5.66
N VAL A 635 -8.91 -2.48 -6.72
CA VAL A 635 -8.54 -3.92 -6.64
C VAL A 635 -7.33 -4.16 -5.74
N THR A 636 -6.38 -3.23 -5.70
CA THR A 636 -5.17 -3.32 -4.86
C THR A 636 -5.43 -3.29 -3.36
N SER A 637 -6.62 -2.84 -2.93
CA SER A 637 -7.03 -2.69 -1.52
C SER A 637 -7.98 -3.79 -1.05
N TRP A 638 -8.35 -4.73 -1.92
CA TRP A 638 -9.25 -5.83 -1.58
C TRP A 638 -8.57 -6.85 -0.67
N GLY A 639 -9.36 -7.48 0.21
CA GLY A 639 -8.91 -8.54 1.10
C GLY A 639 -9.43 -9.92 0.69
N THR A 640 -9.28 -10.90 1.57
CA THR A 640 -9.54 -12.33 1.28
C THR A 640 -10.54 -12.98 2.24
N SER A 641 -10.84 -12.35 3.38
CA SER A 641 -11.65 -12.96 4.44
C SER A 641 -12.72 -12.00 4.95
N TYR A 642 -13.99 -12.41 4.86
CA TYR A 642 -15.14 -11.57 5.12
C TYR A 642 -16.18 -12.30 5.98
N PHE A 643 -16.82 -11.55 6.86
CA PHE A 643 -17.96 -11.99 7.66
C PHE A 643 -19.12 -11.03 7.41
N VAL A 644 -20.26 -11.56 6.97
CA VAL A 644 -21.46 -10.79 6.65
C VAL A 644 -22.59 -11.23 7.59
N PRO A 645 -22.97 -10.37 8.54
CA PRO A 645 -24.05 -10.68 9.47
C PRO A 645 -25.42 -10.59 8.80
N GLY A 646 -26.38 -11.36 9.30
CA GLY A 646 -27.79 -11.16 9.01
C GLY A 646 -28.43 -10.18 9.98
N MET A 647 -29.30 -9.31 9.47
CA MET A 647 -29.94 -8.24 10.25
C MET A 647 -31.25 -8.69 10.90
N SER A 648 -31.45 -8.40 12.18
CA SER A 648 -32.63 -8.77 12.97
C SER A 648 -33.93 -8.12 12.50
N PHE A 649 -33.81 -6.97 11.83
CA PHE A 649 -34.95 -6.24 11.27
C PHE A 649 -35.31 -6.68 9.84
N GLN A 650 -34.49 -7.54 9.21
CA GLN A 650 -34.78 -8.12 7.91
C GLN A 650 -35.53 -9.45 8.08
N SER A 651 -36.83 -9.47 7.81
CA SER A 651 -37.67 -10.66 7.95
C SER A 651 -37.49 -11.69 6.84
N LYS A 652 -36.90 -11.31 5.70
CA LYS A 652 -36.60 -12.21 4.58
C LYS A 652 -35.10 -12.51 4.55
N SER A 653 -34.38 -11.88 3.63
CA SER A 653 -32.94 -12.00 3.48
C SER A 653 -32.39 -10.78 2.77
N ASP A 654 -31.18 -10.37 3.10
CA ASP A 654 -30.41 -9.39 2.34
C ASP A 654 -29.52 -10.09 1.31
N GLN A 655 -29.02 -9.33 0.34
CA GLN A 655 -28.18 -9.86 -0.74
C GLN A 655 -26.72 -9.48 -0.53
N VAL A 656 -25.82 -10.43 -0.79
CA VAL A 656 -24.37 -10.21 -0.75
C VAL A 656 -23.79 -10.47 -2.12
N PHE A 657 -22.91 -9.58 -2.55
CA PHE A 657 -22.19 -9.64 -3.82
C PHE A 657 -20.71 -9.85 -3.53
N ALA A 658 -20.11 -10.94 -4.01
CA ALA A 658 -18.69 -11.23 -3.87
C ALA A 658 -18.03 -11.36 -5.25
N LEU A 659 -17.12 -10.46 -5.59
CA LEU A 659 -16.51 -10.38 -6.92
C LEU A 659 -15.00 -10.62 -6.85
N ALA A 660 -14.48 -11.45 -7.76
CA ALA A 660 -13.04 -11.72 -7.87
C ALA A 660 -12.41 -10.99 -9.06
N SER A 661 -11.28 -10.31 -8.86
CA SER A 661 -10.54 -9.67 -9.97
C SER A 661 -9.68 -10.67 -10.75
N LYS A 662 -9.32 -11.79 -10.11
CA LYS A 662 -8.58 -12.91 -10.69
C LYS A 662 -9.33 -14.20 -10.42
N SER A 663 -9.01 -15.26 -11.16
CA SER A 663 -9.54 -16.58 -10.88
C SER A 663 -9.19 -16.99 -9.45
N ALA A 664 -10.21 -17.34 -8.67
CA ALA A 664 -10.11 -17.55 -7.24
C ALA A 664 -10.92 -18.79 -6.81
N CYS A 665 -10.61 -19.36 -5.66
CA CYS A 665 -11.47 -20.33 -5.01
C CYS A 665 -12.14 -19.69 -3.80
N PHE A 666 -13.47 -19.70 -3.75
CA PHE A 666 -14.25 -19.22 -2.61
C PHE A 666 -14.57 -20.41 -1.73
N GLU A 667 -14.16 -20.34 -0.47
CA GLU A 667 -14.59 -21.20 0.61
C GLU A 667 -15.56 -20.40 1.46
N TYR A 668 -16.85 -20.74 1.39
CA TYR A 668 -17.87 -19.98 2.09
C TYR A 668 -18.78 -20.88 2.90
N GLN A 669 -19.36 -20.29 3.94
CA GLN A 669 -20.33 -20.93 4.80
C GLN A 669 -21.53 -20.02 4.97
N SER A 670 -22.71 -20.52 4.62
CA SER A 670 -23.99 -19.84 4.78
C SER A 670 -24.85 -20.69 5.72
N GLY A 671 -25.04 -20.20 6.95
CA GLY A 671 -25.64 -21.01 8.02
C GLY A 671 -24.85 -22.30 8.28
N GLY A 672 -25.53 -23.45 8.26
CA GLY A 672 -24.90 -24.76 8.46
C GLY A 672 -24.15 -25.31 7.22
N ASN A 673 -24.33 -24.71 6.04
CA ASN A 673 -23.83 -25.25 4.79
C ASN A 673 -22.47 -24.65 4.44
N LYS A 674 -21.44 -25.49 4.37
CA LYS A 674 -20.07 -25.12 3.95
C LYS A 674 -19.81 -25.61 2.52
N MET A 675 -19.36 -24.71 1.66
CA MET A 675 -19.17 -24.96 0.23
C MET A 675 -17.82 -24.41 -0.24
N LYS A 676 -17.32 -24.98 -1.33
CA LYS A 676 -16.13 -24.51 -2.05
C LYS A 676 -16.43 -24.41 -3.53
N THR A 677 -16.12 -23.28 -4.15
CA THR A 677 -16.45 -23.01 -5.55
C THR A 677 -15.33 -22.24 -6.22
N LYS A 678 -14.99 -22.60 -7.46
CA LYS A 678 -14.06 -21.84 -8.30
C LYS A 678 -14.82 -20.70 -8.98
N VAL A 679 -14.24 -19.51 -8.96
CA VAL A 679 -14.79 -18.28 -9.54
C VAL A 679 -13.76 -17.74 -10.52
N GLY A 680 -14.19 -17.41 -11.74
CA GLY A 680 -13.30 -16.84 -12.76
C GLY A 680 -12.94 -15.38 -12.50
N ALA A 681 -11.90 -14.89 -13.17
CA ALA A 681 -11.54 -13.48 -13.14
C ALA A 681 -12.69 -12.59 -13.64
N GLY A 682 -13.00 -11.54 -12.88
CA GLY A 682 -14.10 -10.60 -13.16
C GLY A 682 -15.50 -11.14 -12.84
N GLN A 683 -15.63 -12.37 -12.32
CA GLN A 683 -16.94 -12.96 -12.05
C GLN A 683 -17.47 -12.61 -10.66
N LEU A 684 -18.78 -12.44 -10.59
CA LEU A 684 -19.55 -12.15 -9.39
C LEU A 684 -20.33 -13.39 -8.91
N MET A 685 -20.27 -13.66 -7.61
CA MET A 685 -21.18 -14.57 -6.91
C MET A 685 -22.17 -13.80 -6.04
N LYS A 686 -23.43 -14.23 -6.04
CA LYS A 686 -24.51 -13.68 -5.22
C LYS A 686 -24.87 -14.66 -4.10
N PHE A 687 -25.11 -14.14 -2.90
CA PHE A 687 -25.57 -14.92 -1.75
C PHE A 687 -26.77 -14.22 -1.10
N ASN A 688 -27.58 -14.99 -0.38
CA ASN A 688 -28.58 -14.44 0.54
C ASN A 688 -28.07 -14.59 1.96
N VAL A 689 -28.30 -13.56 2.79
CA VAL A 689 -27.93 -13.57 4.20
C VAL A 689 -29.15 -13.26 5.06
N SER A 690 -29.29 -13.97 6.18
CA SER A 690 -30.32 -13.75 7.19
C SER A 690 -29.74 -14.06 8.56
N VAL A 691 -30.46 -13.73 9.65
CA VAL A 691 -29.98 -14.01 11.01
C VAL A 691 -29.67 -15.49 11.22
N SER A 692 -30.49 -16.39 10.65
CA SER A 692 -30.30 -17.84 10.75
C SER A 692 -29.21 -18.38 9.80
N SER A 693 -28.86 -17.62 8.77
CA SER A 693 -27.91 -18.00 7.73
C SER A 693 -26.90 -16.88 7.49
N PRO A 694 -26.07 -16.52 8.49
CA PRO A 694 -24.98 -15.57 8.30
C PRO A 694 -23.96 -16.14 7.31
N LEU A 695 -23.17 -15.27 6.69
CA LEU A 695 -22.20 -15.66 5.65
C LEU A 695 -20.77 -15.40 6.11
N SER A 696 -19.90 -16.40 6.00
CA SER A 696 -18.45 -16.21 6.04
C SER A 696 -17.85 -16.60 4.70
N ILE A 697 -16.92 -15.81 4.18
CA ILE A 697 -16.22 -16.08 2.93
C ILE A 697 -14.72 -15.98 3.18
N HIS A 698 -13.99 -17.01 2.79
CA HIS A 698 -12.54 -16.99 2.61
C HIS A 698 -12.22 -17.24 1.13
N SER A 699 -11.24 -16.53 0.59
CA SER A 699 -10.83 -16.65 -0.80
C SER A 699 -9.32 -16.80 -0.93
N THR A 700 -8.89 -17.58 -1.93
CA THR A 700 -7.48 -17.74 -2.27
C THR A 700 -6.87 -16.49 -2.91
N GLU A 701 -7.70 -15.57 -3.41
CA GLU A 701 -7.28 -14.31 -4.03
C GLU A 701 -8.09 -13.14 -3.47
N ARG A 702 -7.66 -11.92 -3.76
CA ARG A 702 -8.33 -10.71 -3.26
C ARG A 702 -9.69 -10.50 -3.95
N ILE A 703 -10.73 -10.30 -3.16
CA ILE A 703 -12.12 -10.12 -3.61
C ILE A 703 -12.74 -8.87 -3.00
N GLN A 704 -13.77 -8.32 -3.64
CA GLN A 704 -14.63 -7.29 -3.06
C GLN A 704 -15.95 -7.91 -2.60
N VAL A 705 -16.44 -7.49 -1.43
CA VAL A 705 -17.73 -7.93 -0.89
C VAL A 705 -18.61 -6.73 -0.57
N LEU A 706 -19.82 -6.69 -1.13
CA LEU A 706 -20.85 -5.69 -0.83
C LEU A 706 -22.10 -6.36 -0.27
N LEU A 707 -22.73 -5.68 0.69
CA LEU A 707 -24.03 -5.99 1.25
C LEU A 707 -25.06 -5.03 0.69
N PHE A 708 -26.14 -5.56 0.13
CA PHE A 708 -27.33 -4.83 -0.27
C PHE A 708 -28.49 -5.24 0.65
N GLY A 709 -28.86 -4.31 1.52
CA GLY A 709 -30.06 -4.43 2.34
C GLY A 709 -31.28 -4.31 1.45
N THR A 710 -32.13 -5.34 1.40
CA THR A 710 -33.20 -5.43 0.41
C THR A 710 -34.47 -4.64 0.77
N GLY A 711 -34.41 -3.83 1.84
CA GLY A 711 -35.59 -3.18 2.42
C GLY A 711 -36.61 -4.18 2.95
N GLY A 712 -37.75 -3.68 3.43
CA GLY A 712 -38.84 -4.55 3.90
C GLY A 712 -39.71 -3.90 4.97
N LYS A 713 -40.33 -4.75 5.81
CA LYS A 713 -41.14 -4.33 6.96
C LYS A 713 -40.59 -4.94 8.23
N TYR A 714 -40.35 -4.11 9.24
CA TYR A 714 -40.02 -4.56 10.59
C TYR A 714 -41.06 -4.03 11.58
N LYS A 715 -41.71 -4.93 12.32
CA LYS A 715 -42.81 -4.58 13.24
C LYS A 715 -43.86 -3.67 12.59
N ASN A 716 -44.28 -4.02 11.36
CA ASN A 716 -45.22 -3.27 10.50
C ASN A 716 -44.75 -1.87 10.05
N LYS A 717 -43.51 -1.47 10.33
CA LYS A 717 -42.91 -0.25 9.79
C LYS A 717 -42.09 -0.59 8.54
N PRO A 718 -42.36 0.03 7.38
CA PRO A 718 -41.53 -0.17 6.20
C PRO A 718 -40.14 0.45 6.41
N PHE A 719 -39.14 -0.04 5.67
CA PHE A 719 -37.83 0.59 5.54
C PHE A 719 -37.26 0.33 4.14
N GLY A 720 -36.52 1.32 3.63
CA GLY A 720 -35.92 1.28 2.30
C GLY A 720 -34.68 0.37 2.21
N PRO A 721 -34.17 0.14 0.99
CA PRO A 721 -32.91 -0.55 0.78
C PRO A 721 -31.71 0.33 1.15
N PHE A 722 -30.55 -0.29 1.32
CA PHE A 722 -29.25 0.38 1.49
C PHE A 722 -28.12 -0.45 0.87
N MET A 723 -26.97 0.16 0.62
CA MET A 723 -25.81 -0.53 0.06
C MET A 723 -24.55 -0.16 0.82
N THR A 724 -23.79 -1.15 1.28
CA THR A 724 -22.50 -0.91 1.96
C THR A 724 -21.47 -1.92 1.53
N LYS A 725 -20.20 -1.50 1.54
CA LYS A 725 -19.08 -2.44 1.48
C LYS A 725 -18.98 -3.22 2.79
N VAL A 726 -18.56 -4.47 2.70
CA VAL A 726 -18.18 -5.29 3.86
C VAL A 726 -16.65 -5.23 4.01
N PRO A 727 -16.12 -4.91 5.19
CA PRO A 727 -14.68 -4.82 5.41
C PRO A 727 -14.05 -6.22 5.49
N ASP A 728 -12.84 -6.36 4.94
CA ASP A 728 -12.00 -7.54 5.17
C ASP A 728 -11.53 -7.57 6.63
N VAL A 729 -11.36 -8.77 7.19
CA VAL A 729 -10.90 -8.96 8.57
C VAL A 729 -9.57 -8.25 8.85
N ASN A 730 -8.64 -8.18 7.90
CA ASN A 730 -7.36 -7.49 8.09
C ASN A 730 -7.48 -5.96 8.02
N SER A 731 -8.65 -5.44 7.60
CA SER A 731 -8.98 -4.00 7.64
C SER A 731 -9.67 -3.57 8.94
N PHE A 732 -9.93 -4.52 9.86
CA PHE A 732 -10.50 -4.23 11.16
C PHE A 732 -9.59 -3.32 11.99
N ASN A 733 -10.21 -2.56 12.88
CA ASN A 733 -9.54 -1.49 13.60
C ASN A 733 -9.99 -1.38 15.07
N LEU A 734 -9.32 -0.56 15.88
CA LEU A 734 -9.59 -0.45 17.32
C LEU A 734 -10.63 0.57 17.68
N GLN A 735 -10.83 1.59 16.85
CA GLN A 735 -11.74 2.66 17.17
C GLN A 735 -12.43 3.19 15.92
N TYR A 736 -13.74 3.34 16.05
CA TYR A 736 -14.63 3.79 15.01
C TYR A 736 -15.46 4.97 15.48
N ASN A 737 -15.81 5.85 14.55
CA ASN A 737 -16.82 6.88 14.77
C ASN A 737 -18.15 6.43 14.15
N LEU A 738 -19.19 6.27 14.97
CA LEU A 738 -20.55 6.01 14.53
C LEU A 738 -21.29 7.35 14.43
N ILE A 739 -21.52 7.78 13.20
CA ILE A 739 -22.19 9.03 12.88
C ILE A 739 -23.66 8.73 12.60
N GLY A 740 -24.53 9.00 13.58
CA GLY A 740 -25.97 8.89 13.43
C GLY A 740 -26.50 9.93 12.44
N GLN A 741 -27.53 9.56 11.69
CA GLN A 741 -28.15 10.40 10.68
C GLN A 741 -29.44 11.02 11.25
N ASP A 742 -29.68 12.29 10.94
CA ASP A 742 -30.96 12.95 11.18
C ASP A 742 -32.09 12.28 10.38
N ASN A 743 -33.32 12.37 10.88
CA ASN A 743 -34.51 11.79 10.25
C ASN A 743 -34.49 10.26 10.08
N VAL A 744 -33.60 9.57 10.81
CA VAL A 744 -33.57 8.12 10.91
C VAL A 744 -33.98 7.69 12.32
N ASP A 745 -34.96 6.79 12.42
CA ASP A 745 -35.52 6.30 13.69
C ASP A 745 -34.50 5.48 14.48
N ASN A 746 -33.72 4.63 13.79
CA ASN A 746 -32.74 3.74 14.41
C ASN A 746 -31.41 3.83 13.67
N ASN A 747 -30.37 4.28 14.36
CA ASN A 747 -28.99 4.16 13.92
C ASN A 747 -28.36 2.98 14.65
N LEU A 748 -27.83 2.00 13.93
CA LEU A 748 -27.25 0.78 14.46
C LEU A 748 -25.75 0.72 14.18
N GLY A 749 -24.98 0.32 15.18
CA GLY A 749 -23.64 -0.22 14.98
C GLY A 749 -23.74 -1.74 14.82
N ILE A 750 -23.37 -2.26 13.66
CA ILE A 750 -23.25 -3.70 13.42
C ILE A 750 -21.80 -4.10 13.66
N ILE A 751 -21.57 -4.84 14.73
CA ILE A 751 -20.25 -5.12 15.26
C ILE A 751 -19.85 -6.53 14.84
N ILE A 752 -18.66 -6.69 14.29
CA ILE A 752 -18.09 -7.99 13.93
C ILE A 752 -16.77 -8.15 14.68
N ALA A 753 -16.69 -9.11 15.58
CA ALA A 753 -15.54 -9.24 16.48
C ALA A 753 -15.25 -10.71 16.79
N LYS A 754 -14.03 -11.01 17.25
CA LYS A 754 -13.77 -12.32 17.85
C LYS A 754 -14.65 -12.49 19.08
N SER A 755 -15.26 -13.66 19.25
CA SER A 755 -16.15 -13.97 20.37
C SER A 755 -15.48 -13.76 21.72
N SER A 756 -14.16 -13.92 21.80
CA SER A 756 -13.36 -13.70 23.01
C SER A 756 -13.28 -12.24 23.47
N ILE A 757 -13.44 -11.26 22.57
CA ILE A 757 -13.34 -9.83 22.90
C ILE A 757 -14.70 -9.12 22.91
N ALA A 758 -15.75 -9.78 22.42
CA ALA A 758 -17.10 -9.24 22.32
C ALA A 758 -17.61 -8.57 23.61
N PRO A 759 -17.41 -9.15 24.82
CA PRO A 759 -17.82 -8.53 26.08
C PRO A 759 -17.01 -7.29 26.48
N GLU A 760 -15.88 -6.99 25.83
CA GLU A 760 -14.97 -5.88 26.19
C GLU A 760 -15.14 -4.65 25.30
N ILE A 761 -15.95 -4.75 24.23
CA ILE A 761 -16.18 -3.63 23.31
C ILE A 761 -16.94 -2.51 24.03
N GLN A 762 -16.49 -1.28 23.81
CA GLN A 762 -16.99 -0.08 24.49
C GLN A 762 -17.67 0.85 23.51
N TYR A 763 -18.78 1.43 23.94
CA TYR A 763 -19.49 2.55 23.30
C TYR A 763 -19.46 3.76 24.23
N ASN A 764 -18.92 4.88 23.74
CA ASN A 764 -18.71 6.12 24.51
C ASN A 764 -18.02 5.90 25.87
N GLY A 765 -17.07 4.95 25.91
CA GLY A 765 -16.28 4.63 27.10
C GLY A 765 -16.95 3.68 28.09
N LYS A 766 -18.16 3.20 27.82
CA LYS A 766 -18.86 2.18 28.61
C LYS A 766 -18.90 0.87 27.84
N VAL A 767 -18.69 -0.26 28.51
CA VAL A 767 -18.86 -1.58 27.91
C VAL A 767 -20.31 -1.74 27.42
N LEU A 768 -20.48 -2.44 26.30
CA LEU A 768 -21.80 -2.77 25.77
C LEU A 768 -22.57 -3.67 26.74
N ASN A 769 -23.69 -3.18 27.27
CA ASN A 769 -24.59 -3.95 28.13
C ASN A 769 -25.80 -4.45 27.32
N ASN A 770 -26.39 -5.57 27.74
CA ASN A 770 -27.61 -6.15 27.14
C ASN A 770 -27.52 -6.36 25.61
N THR A 771 -26.32 -6.61 25.11
CA THR A 771 -26.07 -6.81 23.68
C THR A 771 -26.10 -8.29 23.35
N HIS A 772 -26.98 -8.69 22.43
CA HIS A 772 -27.12 -10.07 22.01
C HIS A 772 -26.11 -10.41 20.91
N TRP A 773 -25.16 -11.28 21.23
CA TRP A 773 -24.11 -11.74 20.30
C TRP A 773 -24.52 -13.04 19.62
N ASN A 774 -24.41 -13.06 18.29
CA ASN A 774 -24.64 -14.23 17.46
C ASN A 774 -23.29 -14.75 16.92
N VAL A 775 -23.09 -16.06 16.93
CA VAL A 775 -21.81 -16.68 16.52
C VAL A 775 -21.86 -17.05 15.04
N PHE A 776 -20.81 -16.73 14.28
CA PHE A 776 -20.66 -17.25 12.91
C PHE A 776 -20.38 -18.76 13.01
N PRO A 777 -21.20 -19.62 12.38
CA PRO A 777 -21.03 -21.06 12.48
C PRO A 777 -19.59 -21.51 12.17
N GLN A 778 -19.01 -22.35 13.04
CA GLN A 778 -17.64 -22.86 12.91
C GLN A 778 -16.53 -21.79 12.79
N SER A 779 -16.76 -20.59 13.34
CA SER A 779 -15.81 -19.48 13.36
C SER A 779 -15.54 -18.99 14.79
N GLU A 780 -14.39 -18.34 14.98
CA GLU A 780 -14.07 -17.60 16.21
C GLU A 780 -14.75 -16.22 16.27
N TYR A 781 -15.46 -15.81 15.22
CA TYR A 781 -16.12 -14.51 15.13
C TYR A 781 -17.59 -14.58 15.53
N SER A 782 -18.07 -13.50 16.12
CA SER A 782 -19.46 -13.22 16.42
C SER A 782 -19.84 -11.84 15.89
N TRP A 783 -21.14 -11.59 15.78
CA TRP A 783 -21.68 -10.26 15.51
C TRP A 783 -22.77 -9.86 16.48
N ALA A 784 -22.97 -8.55 16.61
CA ALA A 784 -24.05 -7.98 17.38
C ALA A 784 -24.58 -6.70 16.73
N GLU A 785 -25.85 -6.40 17.03
CA GLU A 785 -26.50 -5.15 16.67
C GLU A 785 -26.62 -4.27 17.91
N TYR A 786 -26.07 -3.06 17.85
CA TYR A 786 -26.17 -2.10 18.93
C TYR A 786 -26.93 -0.85 18.48
N ASN A 787 -28.08 -0.58 19.10
CA ASN A 787 -28.89 0.59 18.77
C ASN A 787 -28.31 1.86 19.42
N CYS A 788 -27.87 2.78 18.59
CA CYS A 788 -27.32 4.08 18.96
C CYS A 788 -28.40 5.18 19.08
N GLY A 789 -29.67 4.84 18.89
CA GLY A 789 -30.81 5.75 18.93
C GLY A 789 -31.10 6.43 17.58
N GLY A 790 -32.11 7.31 17.59
CA GLY A 790 -32.49 8.11 16.42
C GLY A 790 -31.79 9.46 16.37
N GLY A 791 -31.75 10.06 15.19
CA GLY A 791 -31.24 11.42 14.98
C GLY A 791 -29.72 11.55 14.84
N SER A 792 -29.26 12.79 14.61
CA SER A 792 -27.85 13.09 14.42
C SER A 792 -27.04 12.92 15.70
N SER A 793 -25.96 12.14 15.63
CA SER A 793 -25.06 11.90 16.75
C SER A 793 -23.66 11.53 16.26
N SER A 794 -22.65 11.68 17.11
CA SER A 794 -21.27 11.28 16.81
C SER A 794 -20.73 10.52 18.02
N ASN A 795 -20.62 9.20 17.89
CA ASN A 795 -20.35 8.30 19.01
C ASN A 795 -19.13 7.43 18.73
N LYS A 796 -18.38 7.09 19.76
CA LYS A 796 -17.14 6.31 19.63
C LYS A 796 -17.38 4.88 20.05
N MET A 797 -17.07 3.96 19.15
CA MET A 797 -16.99 2.54 19.46
C MET A 797 -15.52 2.12 19.47
N LYS A 798 -15.07 1.44 20.53
CA LYS A 798 -13.66 1.06 20.65
C LYS A 798 -13.45 -0.25 21.40
N HIS A 799 -12.30 -0.84 21.13
CA HIS A 799 -11.73 -1.91 21.93
C HIS A 799 -10.27 -1.54 22.25
N PRO A 800 -9.78 -1.78 23.47
CA PRO A 800 -8.48 -1.27 23.91
C PRO A 800 -7.28 -1.84 23.13
N THR A 801 -7.37 -3.08 22.65
CA THR A 801 -6.19 -3.87 22.21
C THR A 801 -6.38 -4.64 20.92
N THR A 802 -7.53 -5.30 20.77
CA THR A 802 -7.87 -6.18 19.64
C THR A 802 -8.77 -5.49 18.61
N PRO A 803 -8.43 -5.54 17.31
CA PRO A 803 -9.27 -5.00 16.24
C PRO A 803 -10.60 -5.74 16.06
N PHE A 804 -11.61 -5.00 15.61
CA PHE A 804 -12.94 -5.50 15.24
C PHE A 804 -13.49 -4.68 14.06
N GLY A 805 -14.56 -5.13 13.42
CA GLY A 805 -15.23 -4.43 12.32
C GLY A 805 -16.53 -3.77 12.77
N VAL A 806 -16.88 -2.63 12.17
CA VAL A 806 -18.14 -1.93 12.44
C VAL A 806 -18.76 -1.40 11.15
N LEU A 807 -20.02 -1.80 10.90
CA LEU A 807 -20.89 -1.15 9.93
C LEU A 807 -21.82 -0.17 10.67
N SER A 808 -22.12 0.97 10.04
CA SER A 808 -23.15 1.90 10.48
C SER A 808 -24.35 1.72 9.57
N ILE A 809 -25.45 1.22 10.09
CA ILE A 809 -26.69 0.98 9.33
C ILE A 809 -27.80 1.72 10.04
N GLY A 810 -28.65 2.43 9.31
CA GLY A 810 -29.85 2.99 9.89
C GLY A 810 -31.06 2.84 9.02
N TYR A 811 -32.22 2.84 9.67
CA TYR A 811 -33.49 2.65 9.00
C TYR A 811 -34.62 3.42 9.69
N SER A 812 -35.57 3.84 8.87
CA SER A 812 -36.81 4.52 9.20
C SER A 812 -37.84 4.25 8.10
N LYS A 813 -39.05 4.78 8.25
CA LYS A 813 -40.12 4.64 7.26
C LYS A 813 -39.70 5.09 5.85
N ASP A 814 -39.03 6.24 5.76
CA ASP A 814 -38.80 6.95 4.50
C ASP A 814 -37.32 6.98 4.09
N MET A 815 -36.42 6.44 4.91
CA MET A 815 -34.97 6.48 4.69
C MET A 815 -34.27 5.29 5.33
N ALA A 816 -33.32 4.71 4.61
CA ALA A 816 -32.36 3.76 5.14
C ALA A 816 -30.98 4.08 4.59
N TYR A 817 -29.92 3.75 5.33
CA TYR A 817 -28.56 3.92 4.86
C TYR A 817 -27.67 2.79 5.39
N GLY A 818 -26.58 2.53 4.70
CA GLY A 818 -25.57 1.58 5.14
C GLY A 818 -24.19 2.07 4.76
N THR A 819 -23.26 2.10 5.69
CA THR A 819 -21.88 2.48 5.40
C THR A 819 -20.90 1.85 6.36
N LEU A 820 -19.61 1.85 6.02
CA LEU A 820 -18.54 1.54 6.96
C LEU A 820 -18.43 2.66 8.00
N ALA A 821 -18.26 2.31 9.27
CA ALA A 821 -17.91 3.31 10.27
C ALA A 821 -16.46 3.80 10.01
N PRO A 822 -16.20 5.12 9.96
CA PRO A 822 -14.85 5.65 9.79
C PRO A 822 -13.93 5.22 10.93
N ASP A 823 -12.75 4.75 10.59
CA ASP A 823 -11.72 4.44 11.57
C ASP A 823 -11.06 5.71 12.10
N ILE A 824 -11.00 5.88 13.41
CA ILE A 824 -10.41 7.08 14.06
C ILE A 824 -9.17 6.76 14.90
N GLN A 825 -8.83 5.48 15.06
CA GLN A 825 -7.55 5.03 15.61
C GLN A 825 -7.21 3.62 15.11
N GLY A 826 -6.06 3.49 14.44
CA GLY A 826 -5.41 2.24 14.00
C GLY A 826 -5.19 1.21 15.12
N PRO A 827 -4.91 -0.07 14.80
CA PRO A 827 -4.41 -1.04 15.78
C PRO A 827 -3.21 -0.51 16.55
N LYS A 828 -3.40 -0.32 17.86
CA LYS A 828 -2.32 -0.26 18.85
C LYS A 828 -1.80 -1.68 18.97
N VAL A 829 -0.56 -1.90 18.58
CA VAL A 829 0.15 -3.12 18.94
C VAL A 829 0.29 -3.11 20.47
N GLN A 830 -0.61 -3.80 21.16
CA GLN A 830 -0.44 -4.10 22.58
C GLN A 830 0.56 -5.24 22.70
N ILE A 831 1.77 -4.88 23.11
CA ILE A 831 2.78 -5.85 23.54
C ILE A 831 2.43 -6.17 24.99
N SER A 832 1.73 -7.28 25.23
CA SER A 832 1.59 -7.82 26.58
C SER A 832 2.98 -8.21 27.10
N PRO A 833 3.33 -7.93 28.37
CA PRO A 833 4.59 -8.34 28.95
C PRO A 833 4.73 -9.86 28.94
N VAL A 834 5.87 -10.36 28.46
CA VAL A 834 6.27 -11.76 28.62
C VAL A 834 6.49 -12.01 30.12
N PRO A 835 5.95 -13.09 30.73
CA PRO A 835 6.24 -13.42 32.12
C PRO A 835 7.74 -13.67 32.29
N GLU A 836 8.36 -13.01 33.26
CA GLU A 836 9.76 -13.23 33.63
C GLU A 836 9.98 -14.68 34.08
N THR A 837 10.67 -15.47 33.27
CA THR A 837 11.31 -16.69 33.73
C THR A 837 12.59 -16.32 34.47
N LYS A 838 12.59 -16.57 35.78
CA LYS A 838 13.74 -16.41 36.68
C LYS A 838 14.97 -17.12 36.10
N GLY A 839 16.06 -16.39 35.95
CA GLY A 839 17.35 -16.94 35.56
C GLY A 839 17.89 -17.93 36.60
N SER A 840 18.43 -19.06 36.14
CA SER A 840 19.34 -19.86 36.95
C SER A 840 20.77 -19.35 36.75
N GLN A 841 21.43 -19.08 37.87
CA GLN A 841 22.87 -18.80 37.92
C GLN A 841 23.67 -20.09 37.73
N SER A 842 24.83 -19.91 37.10
CA SER A 842 25.88 -20.92 36.88
C SER A 842 26.49 -21.47 38.18
N GLY A 843 26.81 -22.76 38.22
CA GLY A 843 27.65 -23.36 39.26
C GLY A 843 28.23 -24.73 38.89
N SER A 844 29.53 -24.73 38.55
CA SER A 844 30.57 -25.76 38.69
C SER A 844 30.37 -27.22 38.24
N SER A 845 31.31 -27.65 37.40
CA SER A 845 31.69 -29.01 37.00
C SER A 845 31.96 -30.00 38.14
N SER A 846 31.74 -31.31 37.93
CA SER A 846 32.82 -32.29 37.65
C SER A 846 32.41 -33.78 37.75
N TRP A 847 33.04 -34.60 36.88
CA TRP A 847 33.21 -36.07 36.90
C TRP A 847 31.95 -36.95 36.65
N GLN A 848 31.96 -38.09 35.94
CA GLN A 848 33.01 -38.92 35.36
C GLN A 848 32.40 -39.80 34.24
N THR A 849 33.20 -40.08 33.21
CA THR A 849 32.94 -41.04 32.12
C THR A 849 33.34 -42.46 32.54
N GLY A 850 32.59 -43.48 32.10
CA GLY A 850 33.16 -44.82 31.89
C GLY A 850 32.18 -45.99 31.86
N GLY A 851 32.21 -46.76 30.76
CA GLY A 851 32.08 -48.23 30.85
C GLY A 851 30.88 -48.89 30.16
N PHE A 852 31.07 -49.35 28.92
CA PHE A 852 30.26 -50.38 28.26
C PHE A 852 30.57 -51.79 28.81
N LYS A 853 29.57 -52.68 28.95
CA LYS A 853 29.39 -53.97 28.19
C LYS A 853 28.50 -55.04 28.89
N PHE A 854 27.56 -55.58 28.07
CA PHE A 854 26.96 -56.94 27.91
C PHE A 854 26.43 -57.80 29.09
N GLN A 855 25.22 -58.36 28.94
CA GLN A 855 24.98 -59.79 28.58
C GLN A 855 23.48 -60.15 28.39
N PHE A 856 23.22 -61.18 27.58
CA PHE A 856 21.91 -61.77 27.23
C PHE A 856 21.56 -63.00 28.09
N GLY A 857 20.26 -63.31 28.18
CA GLY A 857 19.64 -64.57 28.62
C GLY A 857 18.41 -64.29 29.51
N GLY A 858 17.24 -64.90 29.43
CA GLY A 858 16.69 -66.04 28.69
C GLY A 858 15.54 -66.64 29.54
N ASN A 859 14.38 -66.91 28.91
CA ASN A 859 13.27 -67.82 29.29
C ASN A 859 12.21 -67.48 30.37
N GLY A 860 10.93 -67.79 30.01
CA GLY A 860 9.80 -68.11 30.90
C GLY A 860 8.50 -67.35 30.57
N LEU A 861 7.69 -67.72 29.57
CA LEU A 861 6.56 -68.69 29.52
C LEU A 861 5.26 -68.32 30.28
N HIS A 862 4.17 -68.24 29.48
CA HIS A 862 2.72 -68.45 29.76
C HIS A 862 1.95 -67.41 30.61
N HIS A 863 0.67 -67.06 30.40
CA HIS A 863 -0.49 -67.74 29.79
C HIS A 863 -1.59 -66.72 29.34
N MET A 864 -2.37 -67.08 28.32
CA MET A 864 -3.64 -66.45 27.87
C MET A 864 -4.83 -66.83 28.78
N THR A 865 -5.85 -65.95 28.88
CA THR A 865 -7.31 -66.21 28.65
C THR A 865 -8.23 -65.04 29.12
N GLY A 866 -9.23 -64.66 28.32
CA GLY A 866 -10.51 -64.03 28.79
C GLY A 866 -11.56 -65.13 29.08
N PRO A 867 -12.91 -64.91 29.06
CA PRO A 867 -13.72 -63.69 29.01
C PRO A 867 -14.99 -63.69 29.95
N ASN A 868 -15.87 -62.69 29.78
CA ASN A 868 -17.32 -62.60 30.10
C ASN A 868 -17.81 -62.39 31.55
N VAL A 869 -18.67 -61.38 31.77
CA VAL A 869 -20.16 -61.50 31.91
C VAL A 869 -20.77 -60.12 32.30
N GLN A 870 -21.84 -59.72 31.58
CA GLN A 870 -22.76 -58.60 31.91
C GLN A 870 -23.65 -58.93 33.11
N ILE A 871 -24.20 -57.91 33.79
CA ILE A 871 -25.64 -57.77 34.18
C ILE A 871 -25.85 -56.36 34.80
N SER A 872 -26.90 -55.67 34.35
CA SER A 872 -27.58 -54.51 34.96
C SER A 872 -29.02 -54.95 35.34
N PRO A 873 -29.99 -54.15 35.85
CA PRO A 873 -30.02 -52.95 36.73
C PRO A 873 -31.18 -52.96 37.82
N VAL A 874 -31.43 -51.77 38.43
CA VAL A 874 -32.66 -51.22 39.12
C VAL A 874 -33.07 -51.79 40.52
N PRO A 875 -33.89 -51.14 41.41
CA PRO A 875 -34.63 -49.85 41.27
C PRO A 875 -34.84 -48.89 42.49
N GLU A 876 -35.33 -47.67 42.15
CA GLU A 876 -36.40 -46.79 42.73
C GLU A 876 -36.44 -46.41 44.24
N THR A 877 -36.90 -45.24 44.74
CA THR A 877 -38.12 -44.40 44.49
C THR A 877 -37.97 -43.06 45.27
N LYS A 878 -38.29 -41.87 44.72
CA LYS A 878 -39.54 -41.05 44.73
C LYS A 878 -39.84 -40.11 45.95
N ASP A 879 -39.93 -38.82 45.59
CA ASP A 879 -41.03 -37.83 45.76
C ASP A 879 -41.32 -37.00 47.05
N LYS A 880 -41.53 -35.68 46.76
CA LYS A 880 -42.34 -34.59 47.38
C LYS A 880 -41.75 -33.81 48.57
N GLU A 881 -41.85 -32.48 48.64
CA GLU A 881 -42.85 -31.50 48.13
C GLU A 881 -42.24 -30.26 47.45
#